data_AF-A0A5C4MXD3-F1
#
_entry.id   AF-A0A5C4MXD3-F1
#
_cell.length_a   1.000
_cell.length_b   1.000
_cell.length_c   1.000
_cell.angle_alpha   90.00
_cell.angle_beta   90.00
_cell.angle_gamma   90.00
#
_symmetry.space_group_name_H-M   'P 1'
#
loop_
_entity.id
_entity.type
_entity.pdbx_description
1 polymer ?
#
loop_
_entity_poly.entity_id
_entity_poly.type
_entity_poly.pdbx_seq_one_letter_code
_entity_poly.pdbx_strand_id
1 'polypeptide(L)'
;MTHDPLLQPFRLKHLTLRNRVMITSHEPAYPEDGMPKERYRAYHVERARAGIALTMTAGSASVARDSPPVFNNILAWKDEVVGWMRQLVDECHDHGAAVMIQLTHLGRRTRWDKGDWLPVLAPSHEREASHRAFPKRLEDWDIVRIIGDYADAAERMKAAGVDGIEFEAYGHLMDQFWSPLTNDLDAPYGGSLDNRLRFTFDVLRAVRERCGSEFIVGIRYTGDEGTPGGITREDGLEISRRLRDSGMVDFLNVVRGRIDTDAALTDVIPIQGMPSAPHLDFAGEIRAATGFPVFHAARINDVATARHAIASGRLDMVGLTRAHMADPHIMRKVLEGREDDIRPCVGANYCLDRIYQGGHAYCIHNPATGRETTMPHTIPAANRRKRITVVGAGPAGLEAARVAAERGHAVTVFEAADQPGGQIRLTAQSERRREMISIVAWRMAQCEKRGVQFHFNTFADADTILATEPDEVIVATGGLPHTEVLAAGNDLVVSAWDILSGDARPGTNVLVYDDAGDHAGLQAADMIAATGAKVEIVTPDRAFAPEVMAMNLVPYMRSLQRRDTTFTVTWRLKTVERQGNQLVATLGSDYGDMTRGRVVDQVVVNHGTRPLDEVYFDLKALSANGGEVDYEALATGQPQQVAKNPDGRFRLFRIGDAVAARNTHAAIYDALRLVKDL
;
A
#
# COMPACT_ATOMS: atom_id res chain seq x y z
N MET A 1 -31.25 -19.53 4.72
CA MET A 1 -29.78 -19.37 4.64
C MET A 1 -29.48 -18.52 3.42
N THR A 2 -28.55 -17.57 3.50
CA THR A 2 -28.14 -16.77 2.33
C THR A 2 -27.52 -17.70 1.27
N HIS A 3 -27.73 -17.41 -0.01
CA HIS A 3 -27.11 -18.14 -1.14
C HIS A 3 -25.78 -17.52 -1.60
N ASP A 4 -25.34 -16.42 -0.97
CA ASP A 4 -24.05 -15.82 -1.30
C ASP A 4 -22.92 -16.77 -0.85
N PRO A 5 -22.03 -17.20 -1.76
CA PRO A 5 -20.91 -18.08 -1.43
C PRO A 5 -19.96 -17.45 -0.39
N LEU A 6 -19.80 -16.12 -0.39
CA LEU A 6 -18.93 -15.46 0.58
C LEU A 6 -19.46 -15.57 2.00
N LEU A 7 -20.78 -15.61 2.18
CA LEU A 7 -21.42 -15.61 3.50
C LEU A 7 -21.60 -17.02 4.08
N GLN A 8 -21.16 -18.07 3.38
CA GLN A 8 -21.21 -19.43 3.90
C GLN A 8 -20.15 -19.65 4.97
N PRO A 9 -20.47 -20.33 6.08
CA PRO A 9 -19.45 -20.68 7.06
C PRO A 9 -18.41 -21.66 6.47
N PHE A 10 -17.22 -21.66 7.04
CA PHE A 10 -16.17 -22.64 6.77
C PHE A 10 -15.73 -23.31 8.08
N ARG A 11 -15.74 -24.64 8.10
CA ARG A 11 -15.24 -25.40 9.25
C ARG A 11 -13.80 -25.81 9.00
N LEU A 12 -12.89 -25.26 9.79
CA LEU A 12 -11.49 -25.66 9.85
C LEU A 12 -11.28 -26.41 11.17
N LYS A 13 -11.31 -27.74 11.11
CA LYS A 13 -11.21 -28.62 12.29
C LYS A 13 -12.31 -28.34 13.33
N HIS A 14 -11.95 -27.81 14.51
CA HIS A 14 -12.89 -27.44 15.57
C HIS A 14 -13.40 -25.99 15.41
N LEU A 15 -12.68 -25.15 14.65
CA LEU A 15 -13.04 -23.75 14.43
C LEU A 15 -14.07 -23.63 13.32
N THR A 16 -15.16 -22.89 13.57
CA THR A 16 -16.13 -22.51 12.54
C THR A 16 -16.00 -21.03 12.24
N LEU A 17 -15.45 -20.73 11.06
CA LEU A 17 -15.37 -19.38 10.52
C LEU A 17 -16.74 -18.97 9.97
N ARG A 18 -17.23 -17.80 10.38
CA ARG A 18 -18.59 -17.32 10.09
C ARG A 18 -18.87 -17.04 8.61
N ASN A 19 -17.85 -16.85 7.79
CA ASN A 19 -17.93 -16.58 6.36
C ASN A 19 -16.59 -16.95 5.68
N ARG A 20 -16.48 -16.78 4.36
CA ARG A 20 -15.35 -17.20 3.53
C ARG A 20 -14.26 -16.15 3.35
N VAL A 21 -14.35 -15.02 4.03
CA VAL A 21 -13.45 -13.88 3.82
C VAL A 21 -12.49 -13.71 4.98
N MET A 22 -11.22 -13.53 4.65
CA MET A 22 -10.16 -13.26 5.59
C MET A 22 -9.33 -12.04 5.19
N ILE A 23 -8.66 -11.43 6.16
CA ILE A 23 -7.45 -10.65 5.87
C ILE A 23 -6.25 -11.58 6.08
N THR A 24 -5.41 -11.72 5.06
CA THR A 24 -4.18 -12.53 5.18
C THR A 24 -3.15 -11.80 6.02
N SER A 25 -2.17 -12.55 6.52
CA SER A 25 -1.01 -11.94 7.17
C SER A 25 -0.33 -10.91 6.27
N HIS A 26 -0.06 -9.76 6.87
CA HIS A 26 0.59 -8.58 6.31
C HIS A 26 1.19 -7.76 7.46
N GLU A 27 2.34 -7.14 7.24
CA GLU A 27 2.97 -6.28 8.23
C GLU A 27 2.65 -4.81 7.93
N PRO A 28 1.82 -4.13 8.75
CA PRO A 28 1.58 -2.70 8.59
C PRO A 28 2.66 -1.82 9.25
N ALA A 29 3.63 -2.42 9.96
CA ALA A 29 4.68 -1.76 10.74
C ALA A 29 4.11 -0.88 11.89
N TYR A 30 2.98 -1.31 12.45
CA TYR A 30 2.34 -0.71 13.62
C TYR A 30 2.81 -1.20 15.00
N PRO A 31 3.62 -2.27 15.15
CA PRO A 31 4.10 -2.66 16.48
C PRO A 31 4.83 -1.52 17.19
N GLU A 32 4.69 -1.45 18.51
CA GLU A 32 5.40 -0.53 19.38
C GLU A 32 6.27 -1.36 20.31
N ASP A 33 7.58 -1.11 20.32
CA ASP A 33 8.58 -1.94 21.04
C ASP A 33 8.55 -3.43 20.63
N GLY A 34 8.10 -3.71 19.41
CA GLY A 34 7.89 -5.07 18.90
C GLY A 34 6.59 -5.73 19.36
N MET A 35 5.67 -4.98 19.99
CA MET A 35 4.41 -5.49 20.54
C MET A 35 3.19 -4.93 19.79
N PRO A 36 2.10 -5.72 19.63
CA PRO A 36 0.86 -5.27 19.00
C PRO A 36 -0.01 -4.48 20.00
N LYS A 37 0.43 -3.26 20.34
CA LYS A 37 -0.28 -2.35 21.25
C LYS A 37 -1.55 -1.75 20.59
N GLU A 38 -2.07 -0.66 21.16
CA GLU A 38 -3.38 -0.08 20.85
C GLU A 38 -3.63 0.13 19.35
N ARG A 39 -2.69 0.75 18.62
CA ARG A 39 -2.87 1.00 17.17
C ARG A 39 -3.03 -0.30 16.38
N TYR A 40 -2.19 -1.28 16.66
CA TYR A 40 -2.22 -2.59 15.99
C TYR A 40 -3.53 -3.32 16.30
N ARG A 41 -3.95 -3.29 17.57
CA ARG A 41 -5.22 -3.87 18.02
C ARG A 41 -6.43 -3.22 17.34
N ALA A 42 -6.53 -1.90 17.40
CA ALA A 42 -7.64 -1.14 16.83
C ALA A 42 -7.81 -1.41 15.32
N TYR A 43 -6.69 -1.53 14.59
CA TYR A 43 -6.69 -1.91 13.18
C TYR A 43 -7.41 -3.24 12.94
N HIS A 44 -7.09 -4.30 13.67
CA HIS A 44 -7.73 -5.61 13.46
C HIS A 44 -9.18 -5.66 13.98
N VAL A 45 -9.42 -5.08 15.16
CA VAL A 45 -10.74 -5.05 15.81
C VAL A 45 -11.77 -4.35 14.93
N GLU A 46 -11.40 -3.30 14.21
CA GLU A 46 -12.32 -2.60 13.32
C GLU A 46 -12.88 -3.51 12.21
N ARG A 47 -12.05 -4.43 11.68
CA ARG A 47 -12.50 -5.41 10.69
C ARG A 47 -13.33 -6.52 11.34
N ALA A 48 -12.99 -6.91 12.58
CA ALA A 48 -13.78 -7.85 13.39
C ALA A 48 -15.21 -7.32 13.62
N ARG A 49 -15.34 -6.07 14.06
CA ARG A 49 -16.62 -5.34 14.21
C ARG A 49 -17.44 -5.28 12.93
N ALA A 50 -16.77 -5.32 11.79
CA ALA A 50 -17.41 -5.21 10.50
C ALA A 50 -17.70 -6.55 9.82
N GLY A 51 -17.50 -7.68 10.50
CA GLY A 51 -17.95 -8.97 10.01
C GLY A 51 -16.88 -9.85 9.34
N ILE A 52 -15.59 -9.55 9.42
CA ILE A 52 -14.54 -10.44 8.87
C ILE A 52 -14.54 -11.81 9.57
N ALA A 53 -14.42 -12.94 8.88
CA ALA A 53 -14.42 -14.23 9.58
C ALA A 53 -13.09 -14.53 10.27
N LEU A 54 -11.98 -14.26 9.59
CA LEU A 54 -10.63 -14.49 10.10
C LEU A 54 -9.78 -13.26 9.85
N THR A 55 -9.16 -12.76 10.92
CA THR A 55 -8.11 -11.76 10.83
C THR A 55 -6.77 -12.38 11.16
N MET A 56 -5.87 -12.44 10.17
CA MET A 56 -4.50 -12.83 10.44
C MET A 56 -3.64 -11.62 10.77
N THR A 57 -2.89 -11.72 11.88
CA THR A 57 -1.94 -10.71 12.33
C THR A 57 -0.52 -11.06 11.87
N ALA A 58 0.34 -10.05 11.98
CA ALA A 58 1.69 -10.00 11.45
C ALA A 58 1.75 -10.26 9.93
N GLY A 59 2.90 -9.98 9.35
CA GLY A 59 3.28 -10.51 8.04
C GLY A 59 4.77 -10.70 8.09
N SER A 60 5.20 -11.75 8.80
CA SER A 60 6.54 -12.03 9.37
C SER A 60 6.79 -11.71 10.86
N ALA A 61 5.97 -12.20 11.81
CA ALA A 61 6.33 -12.08 13.24
C ALA A 61 7.60 -12.90 13.54
N SER A 62 8.60 -12.26 14.13
CA SER A 62 9.92 -12.86 14.33
C SER A 62 9.93 -13.82 15.51
N VAL A 63 10.27 -15.07 15.25
CA VAL A 63 10.38 -16.14 16.26
C VAL A 63 11.71 -16.15 16.99
N ALA A 64 12.73 -15.40 16.53
CA ALA A 64 14.08 -15.51 17.06
C ALA A 64 14.82 -14.17 17.11
N ARG A 65 15.74 -14.03 18.07
CA ARG A 65 16.51 -12.79 18.33
C ARG A 65 17.48 -12.44 17.21
N ASP A 66 18.03 -13.45 16.52
CA ASP A 66 18.90 -13.35 15.35
C ASP A 66 18.15 -13.18 14.02
N SER A 67 16.82 -13.04 14.08
CA SER A 67 15.97 -12.69 12.96
C SER A 67 15.38 -11.29 13.16
N PRO A 68 16.20 -10.22 13.15
CA PRO A 68 15.72 -8.89 13.46
C PRO A 68 14.66 -8.41 12.44
N PRO A 69 13.70 -7.57 12.88
CA PRO A 69 12.63 -7.08 12.02
C PRO A 69 13.14 -6.12 10.94
N VAL A 70 12.63 -6.26 9.71
CA VAL A 70 12.89 -5.31 8.62
C VAL A 70 11.80 -4.24 8.55
N PHE A 71 10.58 -4.60 8.91
CA PHE A 71 9.38 -3.78 8.77
C PHE A 71 8.72 -3.49 10.12
N ASN A 72 9.52 -3.36 11.18
CA ASN A 72 9.03 -3.17 12.55
C ASN A 72 8.08 -4.31 12.99
N ASN A 73 8.44 -5.56 12.68
CA ASN A 73 7.62 -6.74 12.95
C ASN A 73 7.37 -7.01 14.44
N ILE A 74 6.30 -7.76 14.73
CA ILE A 74 6.05 -8.32 16.07
C ILE A 74 7.19 -9.26 16.47
N LEU A 75 7.67 -9.15 17.71
CA LEU A 75 8.71 -10.00 18.27
C LEU A 75 8.08 -11.13 19.09
N ALA A 76 7.78 -12.25 18.43
CA ALA A 76 7.12 -13.41 19.04
C ALA A 76 8.04 -14.21 19.99
N TRP A 77 9.35 -13.93 19.99
CA TRP A 77 10.31 -14.53 20.92
C TRP A 77 10.30 -13.93 22.34
N LYS A 78 9.65 -12.77 22.54
CA LYS A 78 9.54 -12.12 23.85
C LYS A 78 8.27 -12.55 24.58
N ASP A 79 8.36 -12.88 25.87
CA ASP A 79 7.20 -13.29 26.68
C ASP A 79 6.10 -12.22 26.77
N GLU A 80 6.48 -10.94 26.78
CA GLU A 80 5.56 -9.79 26.85
C GLU A 80 4.49 -9.81 25.75
N VAL A 81 4.77 -10.43 24.61
CA VAL A 81 3.86 -10.51 23.47
C VAL A 81 2.54 -11.19 23.83
N VAL A 82 2.56 -12.13 24.79
CA VAL A 82 1.40 -12.94 25.16
C VAL A 82 0.26 -12.05 25.68
N GLY A 83 0.58 -11.09 26.55
CA GLY A 83 -0.42 -10.19 27.13
C GLY A 83 -1.04 -9.26 26.08
N TRP A 84 -0.23 -8.69 25.20
CA TRP A 84 -0.69 -7.80 24.13
C TRP A 84 -1.51 -8.53 23.07
N MET A 85 -1.05 -9.70 22.64
CA MET A 85 -1.80 -10.54 21.70
C MET A 85 -3.13 -11.00 22.28
N ARG A 86 -3.19 -11.38 23.56
CA ARG A 86 -4.45 -11.77 24.21
C ARG A 86 -5.49 -10.66 24.16
N GLN A 87 -5.11 -9.42 24.45
CA GLN A 87 -6.05 -8.28 24.35
C GLN A 87 -6.63 -8.12 22.94
N LEU A 88 -5.81 -8.31 21.90
CA LEU A 88 -6.27 -8.24 20.51
C LEU A 88 -7.20 -9.41 20.17
N VAL A 89 -6.84 -10.62 20.58
CA VAL A 89 -7.62 -11.83 20.37
C VAL A 89 -8.99 -11.70 21.03
N ASP A 90 -9.03 -11.40 22.33
CA ASP A 90 -10.27 -11.31 23.10
C ASP A 90 -11.23 -10.29 22.48
N GLU A 91 -10.73 -9.09 22.12
CA GLU A 91 -11.57 -8.04 21.52
C GLU A 91 -12.07 -8.40 20.10
N CYS A 92 -11.30 -9.18 19.34
CA CYS A 92 -11.77 -9.71 18.04
C CYS A 92 -12.80 -10.83 18.21
N HIS A 93 -12.60 -11.71 19.20
CA HIS A 93 -13.52 -12.80 19.56
C HIS A 93 -14.87 -12.26 20.06
N ASP A 94 -14.88 -11.16 20.82
CA ASP A 94 -16.12 -10.45 21.23
C ASP A 94 -16.98 -10.02 20.03
N HIS A 95 -16.35 -9.83 18.87
CA HIS A 95 -17.03 -9.51 17.60
C HIS A 95 -17.18 -10.72 16.67
N GLY A 96 -16.88 -11.94 17.12
CA GLY A 96 -17.07 -13.18 16.39
C GLY A 96 -16.11 -13.40 15.22
N ALA A 97 -14.93 -12.76 15.24
CA ALA A 97 -13.86 -12.99 14.26
C ALA A 97 -12.75 -13.84 14.88
N ALA A 98 -12.31 -14.88 14.18
CA ALA A 98 -11.13 -15.65 14.58
C ALA A 98 -9.86 -14.83 14.35
N VAL A 99 -8.81 -15.14 15.11
CA VAL A 99 -7.49 -14.52 15.04
C VAL A 99 -6.42 -15.59 14.87
N MET A 100 -5.61 -15.45 13.83
CA MET A 100 -4.39 -16.24 13.66
C MET A 100 -3.20 -15.31 13.47
N ILE A 101 -1.98 -15.81 13.62
CA ILE A 101 -0.75 -15.03 13.42
C ILE A 101 0.24 -15.79 12.55
N GLN A 102 0.96 -15.07 11.70
CA GLN A 102 2.04 -15.64 10.90
C GLN A 102 3.39 -15.50 11.60
N LEU A 103 4.05 -16.64 11.83
CA LEU A 103 5.34 -16.77 12.50
C LEU A 103 6.45 -17.11 11.50
N THR A 104 7.62 -16.51 11.67
CA THR A 104 8.79 -16.78 10.83
C THR A 104 10.11 -16.46 11.50
N HIS A 105 11.16 -17.09 10.98
CA HIS A 105 12.52 -16.55 10.95
C HIS A 105 12.78 -15.99 9.53
N LEU A 106 13.23 -14.75 9.39
CA LEU A 106 13.40 -14.08 8.09
C LEU A 106 14.54 -14.68 7.26
N GLY A 107 15.49 -15.36 7.91
CA GLY A 107 16.64 -15.96 7.24
C GLY A 107 17.46 -14.86 6.56
N ARG A 108 17.85 -15.04 5.29
CA ARG A 108 18.57 -14.00 4.53
C ARG A 108 17.76 -12.73 4.19
N ARG A 109 16.46 -12.70 4.48
CA ARG A 109 15.55 -11.56 4.19
C ARG A 109 15.57 -10.52 5.31
N THR A 110 16.73 -10.26 5.89
CA THR A 110 16.88 -9.24 6.94
C THR A 110 18.27 -8.61 6.90
N ARG A 111 18.53 -7.69 7.83
CA ARG A 111 19.81 -7.00 7.94
C ARG A 111 20.42 -7.22 9.32
N TRP A 112 21.73 -7.41 9.34
CA TRP A 112 22.51 -7.58 10.57
C TRP A 112 22.63 -6.27 11.37
N ASP A 113 22.40 -5.10 10.77
CA ASP A 113 22.51 -3.79 11.43
C ASP A 113 21.24 -3.40 12.24
N LYS A 114 20.46 -4.40 12.64
CA LYS A 114 19.18 -4.27 13.36
C LYS A 114 19.17 -5.19 14.58
N GLY A 115 18.36 -4.83 15.58
CA GLY A 115 18.26 -5.60 16.83
C GLY A 115 19.60 -5.63 17.57
N ASP A 116 20.06 -6.83 17.89
CA ASP A 116 21.29 -7.06 18.69
C ASP A 116 22.55 -7.29 17.85
N TRP A 117 22.51 -6.97 16.56
CA TRP A 117 23.66 -7.07 15.65
C TRP A 117 24.22 -8.49 15.49
N LEU A 118 23.32 -9.49 15.61
CA LEU A 118 23.64 -10.89 15.37
C LEU A 118 23.78 -11.17 13.86
N PRO A 119 24.57 -12.18 13.46
CA PRO A 119 24.69 -12.57 12.07
C PRO A 119 23.35 -12.98 11.47
N VAL A 120 23.07 -12.53 10.25
CA VAL A 120 21.94 -13.03 9.46
C VAL A 120 22.25 -14.48 9.05
N LEU A 121 21.29 -15.38 9.23
CA LEU A 121 21.49 -16.81 8.99
C LEU A 121 20.71 -17.30 7.76
N ALA A 122 21.28 -18.26 7.02
CA ALA A 122 20.61 -18.96 5.94
C ALA A 122 21.23 -20.35 5.68
N PRO A 123 20.57 -21.23 4.90
CA PRO A 123 21.13 -22.51 4.45
C PRO A 123 22.20 -22.38 3.35
N SER A 124 22.77 -21.18 3.15
CA SER A 124 23.85 -20.88 2.20
C SER A 124 24.49 -19.53 2.55
N HIS A 125 25.52 -19.13 1.80
CA HIS A 125 26.11 -17.77 1.86
C HIS A 125 25.47 -16.78 0.86
N GLU A 126 24.47 -17.21 0.10
CA GLU A 126 23.89 -16.41 -0.98
C GLU A 126 23.01 -15.30 -0.42
N ARG A 127 23.37 -14.05 -0.73
CA ARG A 127 22.59 -12.88 -0.32
C ARG A 127 21.25 -12.80 -1.05
N GLU A 128 20.27 -12.17 -0.41
CA GLU A 128 19.09 -11.65 -1.10
C GLU A 128 19.37 -10.24 -1.66
N ALA A 129 18.86 -9.93 -2.86
CA ALA A 129 19.13 -8.65 -3.49
C ALA A 129 18.52 -7.47 -2.71
N SER A 130 17.29 -7.63 -2.23
CA SER A 130 16.50 -6.55 -1.60
C SER A 130 17.00 -6.13 -0.21
N HIS A 131 17.46 -7.04 0.65
CA HIS A 131 17.88 -6.70 2.03
C HIS A 131 19.40 -6.66 2.26
N ARG A 132 20.20 -7.03 1.25
CA ARG A 132 21.66 -6.75 1.13
C ARG A 132 22.58 -7.34 2.21
N ALA A 133 22.07 -8.12 3.16
CA ALA A 133 22.91 -8.88 4.07
C ALA A 133 23.48 -10.12 3.38
N PHE A 134 24.77 -10.40 3.63
CA PHE A 134 25.40 -11.66 3.27
C PHE A 134 25.30 -12.60 4.48
N PRO A 135 24.57 -13.72 4.38
CA PRO A 135 24.30 -14.56 5.54
C PRO A 135 25.50 -15.44 5.93
N LYS A 136 25.58 -15.75 7.24
CA LYS A 136 26.30 -16.91 7.76
C LYS A 136 25.49 -18.17 7.40
N ARG A 137 26.19 -19.16 6.83
CA ARG A 137 25.63 -20.51 6.61
C ARG A 137 25.33 -21.16 7.97
N LEU A 138 24.13 -21.70 8.11
CA LEU A 138 23.65 -22.34 9.34
C LEU A 138 24.52 -23.54 9.73
N GLU A 139 24.75 -23.68 11.03
CA GLU A 139 25.37 -24.87 11.64
C GLU A 139 24.32 -25.70 12.39
N ASP A 140 24.66 -26.93 12.75
CA ASP A 140 23.72 -27.86 13.42
C ASP A 140 23.11 -27.25 14.70
N TRP A 141 23.90 -26.51 15.48
CA TRP A 141 23.43 -25.87 16.70
C TRP A 141 22.48 -24.68 16.43
N ASP A 142 22.66 -23.97 15.31
CA ASP A 142 21.73 -22.93 14.87
C ASP A 142 20.38 -23.55 14.53
N ILE A 143 20.41 -24.65 13.75
CA ILE A 143 19.20 -25.34 13.30
C ILE A 143 18.39 -25.84 14.50
N VAL A 144 19.04 -26.52 15.45
CA VAL A 144 18.38 -27.04 16.66
C VAL A 144 17.79 -25.91 17.50
N ARG A 145 18.53 -24.81 17.70
CA ARG A 145 18.02 -23.64 18.44
C ARG A 145 16.80 -23.03 17.74
N ILE A 146 16.87 -22.79 16.44
CA ILE A 146 15.80 -22.14 15.68
C ILE A 146 14.54 -23.00 15.67
N ILE A 147 14.66 -24.33 15.62
CA ILE A 147 13.51 -25.24 15.80
C ILE A 147 12.83 -25.00 17.15
N GLY A 148 13.62 -24.86 18.22
CA GLY A 148 13.14 -24.48 19.55
C GLY A 148 12.45 -23.12 19.55
N ASP A 149 13.05 -22.10 18.92
CA ASP A 149 12.52 -20.74 18.82
C ASP A 149 11.13 -20.71 18.13
N TYR A 150 10.94 -21.49 17.05
CA TYR A 150 9.63 -21.66 16.41
C TYR A 150 8.60 -22.29 17.36
N ALA A 151 8.98 -23.34 18.09
CA ALA A 151 8.09 -24.06 19.00
C ALA A 151 7.70 -23.19 20.22
N ASP A 152 8.66 -22.46 20.78
CA ASP A 152 8.49 -21.47 21.85
C ASP A 152 7.52 -20.35 21.41
N ALA A 153 7.72 -19.78 20.21
CA ALA A 153 6.83 -18.75 19.68
C ALA A 153 5.40 -19.28 19.46
N ALA A 154 5.24 -20.49 18.92
CA ALA A 154 3.94 -21.12 18.74
C ALA A 154 3.22 -21.33 20.09
N GLU A 155 3.94 -21.78 21.11
CA GLU A 155 3.42 -21.98 22.46
C GLU A 155 2.96 -20.65 23.09
N ARG A 156 3.74 -19.57 22.93
CA ARG A 156 3.32 -18.22 23.35
C ARG A 156 2.05 -17.77 22.66
N MET A 157 1.91 -18.03 21.36
CA MET A 157 0.70 -17.65 20.61
C MET A 157 -0.52 -18.44 21.09
N LYS A 158 -0.38 -19.76 21.31
CA LYS A 158 -1.42 -20.58 21.92
C LYS A 158 -1.80 -20.06 23.31
N ALA A 159 -0.82 -19.68 24.14
CA ALA A 159 -1.07 -19.09 25.46
C ALA A 159 -1.75 -17.72 25.39
N ALA A 160 -1.56 -16.96 24.30
CA ALA A 160 -2.27 -15.72 24.03
C ALA A 160 -3.71 -15.93 23.56
N GLY A 161 -4.11 -17.17 23.23
CA GLY A 161 -5.48 -17.52 22.84
C GLY A 161 -5.76 -17.43 21.34
N VAL A 162 -4.75 -17.26 20.49
CA VAL A 162 -4.98 -17.27 19.04
C VAL A 162 -5.62 -18.59 18.61
N ASP A 163 -6.48 -18.56 17.59
CA ASP A 163 -7.16 -19.76 17.07
C ASP A 163 -6.22 -20.69 16.29
N GLY A 164 -5.06 -20.17 15.87
CA GLY A 164 -4.02 -20.91 15.16
C GLY A 164 -2.86 -20.05 14.72
N ILE A 165 -1.87 -20.69 14.12
CA ILE A 165 -0.69 -20.04 13.53
C ILE A 165 -0.54 -20.40 12.05
N GLU A 166 0.20 -19.58 11.34
CA GLU A 166 0.69 -19.85 9.99
C GLU A 166 2.21 -19.73 9.98
N PHE A 167 2.93 -20.70 9.43
CA PHE A 167 4.35 -20.55 9.14
C PHE A 167 4.57 -19.93 7.77
N GLU A 168 5.49 -18.98 7.70
CA GLU A 168 5.90 -18.36 6.44
C GLU A 168 7.02 -19.14 5.76
N ALA A 169 6.75 -19.58 4.53
CA ALA A 169 7.64 -20.37 3.68
C ALA A 169 7.61 -19.85 2.23
N TYR A 170 7.78 -18.53 2.05
CA TYR A 170 8.08 -17.91 0.76
C TYR A 170 9.09 -16.76 0.96
N GLY A 171 10.32 -16.94 0.49
CA GLY A 171 11.48 -16.05 0.70
C GLY A 171 12.02 -15.97 2.13
N HIS A 172 11.53 -16.79 3.05
CA HIS A 172 11.86 -16.80 4.49
C HIS A 172 12.67 -18.05 4.86
N LEU A 173 13.14 -18.17 6.10
CA LEU A 173 14.10 -19.24 6.43
C LEU A 173 13.57 -20.63 6.08
N MET A 174 12.27 -20.88 6.31
CA MET A 174 11.69 -22.20 6.07
C MET A 174 11.82 -22.65 4.61
N ASP A 175 11.41 -21.83 3.63
CA ASP A 175 11.57 -22.18 2.21
C ASP A 175 12.97 -21.94 1.67
N GLN A 176 13.80 -21.16 2.36
CA GLN A 176 15.22 -21.09 2.06
C GLN A 176 15.89 -22.48 2.20
N PHE A 177 15.37 -23.37 3.06
CA PHE A 177 15.78 -24.79 3.06
C PHE A 177 15.20 -25.56 1.87
N TRP A 178 14.01 -25.19 1.39
CA TRP A 178 13.30 -25.93 0.35
C TRP A 178 13.77 -25.65 -1.06
N SER A 179 14.28 -24.45 -1.37
CA SER A 179 14.71 -24.11 -2.73
C SER A 179 16.17 -24.55 -2.97
N PRO A 180 16.48 -25.19 -4.11
CA PRO A 180 17.88 -25.50 -4.45
C PRO A 180 18.72 -24.23 -4.66
N LEU A 181 18.07 -23.10 -4.93
CA LEU A 181 18.75 -21.81 -5.18
C LEU A 181 19.29 -21.16 -3.90
N THR A 182 18.86 -21.63 -2.73
CA THR A 182 19.18 -21.00 -1.44
C THR A 182 19.69 -21.98 -0.39
N ASN A 183 19.68 -23.28 -0.69
CA ASN A 183 20.18 -24.32 0.20
C ASN A 183 21.32 -25.10 -0.45
N ASP A 184 22.53 -24.85 0.06
CA ASP A 184 23.74 -25.56 -0.32
C ASP A 184 24.23 -26.51 0.79
N LEU A 185 23.42 -26.75 1.83
CA LEU A 185 23.73 -27.70 2.90
C LEU A 185 23.86 -29.13 2.36
N ASP A 186 24.68 -29.93 3.05
CA ASP A 186 24.73 -31.37 2.84
C ASP A 186 23.55 -32.06 3.58
N ALA A 187 23.45 -33.38 3.44
CA ALA A 187 22.56 -34.17 4.29
C ALA A 187 22.89 -33.92 5.79
N PRO A 188 21.87 -33.86 6.67
CA PRO A 188 20.49 -34.29 6.43
C PRO A 188 19.52 -33.17 6.02
N TYR A 189 20.00 -31.93 5.78
CA TYR A 189 19.14 -30.76 5.52
C TYR A 189 19.22 -30.18 4.10
N GLY A 190 20.13 -30.65 3.25
CA GLY A 190 20.18 -30.28 1.83
C GLY A 190 20.31 -31.48 0.88
N GLY A 191 20.40 -31.18 -0.41
CA GLY A 191 20.31 -32.17 -1.49
C GLY A 191 18.87 -32.54 -1.85
N SER A 192 18.45 -33.77 -1.53
CA SER A 192 17.12 -34.29 -1.92
C SER A 192 15.97 -33.45 -1.35
N LEU A 193 14.78 -33.53 -1.96
CA LEU A 193 13.58 -32.87 -1.43
C LEU A 193 13.27 -33.34 0.01
N ASP A 194 13.48 -34.62 0.33
CA ASP A 194 13.28 -35.18 1.67
C ASP A 194 14.16 -34.47 2.73
N ASN A 195 15.45 -34.29 2.41
CA ASN A 195 16.38 -33.61 3.30
C ASN A 195 16.03 -32.12 3.45
N ARG A 196 15.70 -31.46 2.34
CA ARG A 196 15.34 -30.04 2.33
C ARG A 196 14.06 -29.73 3.09
N LEU A 197 13.09 -30.66 3.11
CA LEU A 197 11.88 -30.54 3.92
C LEU A 197 12.06 -30.95 5.38
N ARG A 198 13.20 -31.57 5.74
CA ARG A 198 13.44 -32.05 7.11
C ARG A 198 13.30 -30.94 8.13
N PHE A 199 13.89 -29.77 7.87
CA PHE A 199 13.77 -28.61 8.77
C PHE A 199 12.31 -28.28 9.09
N THR A 200 11.45 -28.21 8.07
CA THR A 200 10.01 -27.95 8.25
C THR A 200 9.34 -29.03 9.09
N PHE A 201 9.59 -30.30 8.80
CA PHE A 201 8.98 -31.38 9.57
C PHE A 201 9.49 -31.44 11.00
N ASP A 202 10.73 -31.04 11.25
CA ASP A 202 11.31 -30.97 12.60
C ASP A 202 10.67 -29.83 13.40
N VAL A 203 10.49 -28.65 12.79
CA VAL A 203 9.69 -27.54 13.35
C VAL A 203 8.27 -27.98 13.65
N LEU A 204 7.57 -28.61 12.69
CA LEU A 204 6.19 -29.06 12.88
C LEU A 204 6.07 -30.06 14.03
N ARG A 205 7.00 -31.02 14.16
CA ARG A 205 6.98 -31.98 15.27
C ARG A 205 7.18 -31.29 16.62
N ALA A 206 8.15 -30.39 16.73
CA ALA A 206 8.39 -29.63 17.97
C ALA A 206 7.17 -28.78 18.38
N VAL A 207 6.52 -28.14 17.41
CA VAL A 207 5.28 -27.37 17.64
C VAL A 207 4.15 -28.27 18.09
N ARG A 208 3.99 -29.45 17.46
CA ARG A 208 2.93 -30.42 17.85
C ARG A 208 3.15 -31.00 19.24
N GLU A 209 4.40 -31.21 19.65
CA GLU A 209 4.76 -31.64 21.00
C GLU A 209 4.33 -30.62 22.06
N ARG A 210 4.55 -29.32 21.82
CA ARG A 210 4.21 -28.25 22.78
C ARG A 210 2.76 -27.80 22.72
N CYS A 211 2.21 -27.66 21.52
CA CYS A 211 0.89 -27.08 21.28
C CYS A 211 -0.22 -28.14 21.16
N GLY A 212 0.13 -29.41 21.02
CA GLY A 212 -0.80 -30.51 20.82
C GLY A 212 -1.33 -30.62 19.39
N SER A 213 -2.02 -31.73 19.12
CA SER A 213 -2.58 -32.00 17.80
C SER A 213 -3.74 -31.08 17.45
N GLU A 214 -4.48 -30.55 18.43
CA GLU A 214 -5.71 -29.77 18.18
C GLU A 214 -5.46 -28.34 17.71
N PHE A 215 -4.36 -27.71 18.13
CA PHE A 215 -4.02 -26.33 17.74
C PHE A 215 -3.91 -26.21 16.21
N ILE A 216 -4.46 -25.16 15.60
CA ILE A 216 -4.47 -25.05 14.14
C ILE A 216 -3.09 -24.53 13.66
N VAL A 217 -2.47 -25.23 12.72
CA VAL A 217 -1.19 -24.84 12.10
C VAL A 217 -1.35 -24.87 10.59
N GLY A 218 -1.15 -23.73 9.94
CA GLY A 218 -1.06 -23.63 8.48
C GLY A 218 0.35 -23.30 8.00
N ILE A 219 0.56 -23.36 6.69
CA ILE A 219 1.77 -22.88 6.05
C ILE A 219 1.40 -22.01 4.84
N ARG A 220 1.95 -20.79 4.81
CA ARG A 220 1.94 -19.95 3.61
C ARG A 220 3.20 -20.16 2.83
N TYR A 221 3.10 -20.72 1.64
CA TYR A 221 4.27 -21.19 0.91
C TYR A 221 4.26 -20.90 -0.58
N THR A 222 5.45 -20.83 -1.17
CA THR A 222 5.61 -20.82 -2.62
C THR A 222 5.51 -22.23 -3.18
N GLY A 223 4.46 -22.48 -3.96
CA GLY A 223 4.28 -23.75 -4.68
C GLY A 223 4.92 -23.79 -6.07
N ASP A 224 5.37 -22.65 -6.59
CA ASP A 224 6.09 -22.55 -7.87
C ASP A 224 6.88 -21.25 -7.83
N GLU A 225 8.21 -21.32 -7.85
CA GLU A 225 9.07 -20.14 -7.87
C GLU A 225 9.11 -19.46 -9.25
N GLY A 226 8.66 -20.13 -10.31
CA GLY A 226 8.63 -19.57 -11.66
C GLY A 226 10.01 -19.23 -12.23
N THR A 227 11.07 -19.87 -11.72
CA THR A 227 12.46 -19.63 -12.13
C THR A 227 13.20 -20.94 -12.39
N PRO A 228 14.12 -21.00 -13.36
CA PRO A 228 14.99 -22.17 -13.54
C PRO A 228 15.79 -22.49 -12.27
N GLY A 229 15.85 -23.77 -11.91
CA GLY A 229 16.58 -24.27 -10.74
C GLY A 229 15.90 -24.06 -9.39
N GLY A 230 14.74 -23.39 -9.35
CA GLY A 230 13.94 -23.22 -8.14
C GLY A 230 12.98 -24.37 -7.87
N ILE A 231 12.08 -24.17 -6.90
CA ILE A 231 10.92 -25.05 -6.64
C ILE A 231 10.00 -24.99 -7.86
N THR A 232 9.81 -26.13 -8.51
CA THR A 232 8.92 -26.27 -9.66
C THR A 232 7.47 -26.45 -9.23
N ARG A 233 6.53 -26.31 -10.17
CA ARG A 233 5.10 -26.61 -9.95
C ARG A 233 4.89 -28.06 -9.48
N GLU A 234 5.66 -29.01 -10.03
CA GLU A 234 5.63 -30.41 -9.65
C GLU A 234 6.16 -30.63 -8.23
N ASP A 235 7.27 -29.96 -7.86
CA ASP A 235 7.78 -29.97 -6.49
C ASP A 235 6.75 -29.39 -5.52
N GLY A 236 6.13 -28.25 -5.86
CA GLY A 236 5.11 -27.64 -5.01
C GLY A 236 3.90 -28.55 -4.77
N LEU A 237 3.43 -29.25 -5.80
CA LEU A 237 2.37 -30.27 -5.66
C LEU A 237 2.80 -31.39 -4.72
N GLU A 238 4.03 -31.87 -4.85
CA GLU A 238 4.57 -32.93 -4.00
C GLU A 238 4.75 -32.48 -2.55
N ILE A 239 5.30 -31.28 -2.32
CA ILE A 239 5.38 -30.63 -1.00
C ILE A 239 3.99 -30.56 -0.38
N SER A 240 2.99 -30.13 -1.15
CA SER A 240 1.60 -30.02 -0.68
C SER A 240 1.01 -31.34 -0.23
N ARG A 241 1.25 -32.43 -0.98
CA ARG A 241 0.82 -33.79 -0.61
C ARG A 241 1.49 -34.25 0.68
N ARG A 242 2.80 -34.04 0.82
CA ARG A 242 3.55 -34.44 2.02
C ARG A 242 3.12 -33.67 3.25
N LEU A 243 2.87 -32.37 3.13
CA LEU A 243 2.33 -31.56 4.23
C LEU A 243 0.95 -32.07 4.67
N ARG A 244 0.06 -32.37 3.72
CA ARG A 244 -1.25 -32.99 4.00
C ARG A 244 -1.10 -34.35 4.69
N ASP A 245 -0.30 -35.25 4.11
CA ASP A 245 -0.16 -36.65 4.56
C ASP A 245 0.53 -36.76 5.93
N SER A 246 1.26 -35.73 6.33
CA SER A 246 1.85 -35.65 7.67
C SER A 246 0.81 -35.53 8.79
N GLY A 247 -0.39 -35.02 8.52
CA GLY A 247 -1.40 -34.70 9.52
C GLY A 247 -1.02 -33.58 10.50
N MET A 248 0.11 -32.90 10.27
CA MET A 248 0.61 -31.82 11.15
C MET A 248 0.27 -30.41 10.64
N VAL A 249 -0.29 -30.28 9.45
CA VAL A 249 -0.73 -29.01 8.86
C VAL A 249 -2.22 -29.10 8.57
N ASP A 250 -2.96 -28.02 8.85
CA ASP A 250 -4.41 -27.96 8.77
C ASP A 250 -4.90 -27.16 7.55
N PHE A 251 -4.07 -26.25 7.00
CA PHE A 251 -4.37 -25.50 5.78
C PHE A 251 -3.10 -25.02 5.05
N LEU A 252 -3.24 -24.72 3.75
CA LEU A 252 -2.21 -24.10 2.93
C LEU A 252 -2.64 -22.71 2.46
N ASN A 253 -1.74 -21.74 2.52
CA ASN A 253 -1.93 -20.43 1.92
C ASN A 253 -0.96 -20.29 0.74
N VAL A 254 -1.48 -20.37 -0.49
CA VAL A 254 -0.65 -20.62 -1.67
C VAL A 254 -0.07 -19.31 -2.21
N VAL A 255 1.23 -19.30 -2.46
CA VAL A 255 1.96 -18.24 -3.17
C VAL A 255 2.58 -18.83 -4.44
N ARG A 256 2.70 -17.99 -5.47
CA ARG A 256 3.42 -18.29 -6.70
C ARG A 256 4.39 -17.15 -7.02
N GLY A 257 5.63 -17.50 -7.30
CA GLY A 257 6.74 -16.57 -7.54
C GLY A 257 7.70 -16.45 -6.36
N ARG A 258 8.65 -15.52 -6.50
CA ARG A 258 9.71 -15.24 -5.52
C ARG A 258 9.65 -13.79 -5.05
N ILE A 259 10.37 -13.48 -3.99
CA ILE A 259 10.39 -12.14 -3.39
C ILE A 259 11.79 -11.58 -3.18
N ASP A 260 12.81 -12.24 -3.75
CA ASP A 260 14.24 -11.95 -3.58
C ASP A 260 14.73 -10.73 -4.37
N THR A 261 13.95 -10.29 -5.36
CA THR A 261 14.17 -9.07 -6.15
C THR A 261 12.89 -8.25 -6.22
N ASP A 262 13.01 -6.95 -6.48
CA ASP A 262 11.87 -6.06 -6.64
C ASP A 262 10.91 -6.52 -7.75
N ALA A 263 11.45 -7.00 -8.86
CA ALA A 263 10.66 -7.50 -9.98
C ALA A 263 9.88 -8.76 -9.61
N ALA A 264 10.52 -9.71 -8.92
CA ALA A 264 9.86 -10.93 -8.47
C ALA A 264 8.77 -10.63 -7.43
N LEU A 265 9.07 -9.78 -6.44
CA LEU A 265 8.09 -9.34 -5.42
C LEU A 265 6.87 -8.67 -6.05
N THR A 266 7.07 -7.87 -7.10
CA THR A 266 5.98 -7.21 -7.85
C THR A 266 5.05 -8.22 -8.51
N ASP A 267 5.57 -9.36 -8.98
CA ASP A 267 4.75 -10.41 -9.59
C ASP A 267 3.99 -11.23 -8.54
N VAL A 268 4.52 -11.36 -7.31
CA VAL A 268 3.84 -11.99 -6.16
C VAL A 268 2.74 -11.08 -5.58
N ILE A 269 2.99 -9.77 -5.52
CA ILE A 269 2.06 -8.77 -4.99
C ILE A 269 1.77 -7.75 -6.11
N PRO A 270 0.92 -8.10 -7.10
CA PRO A 270 0.69 -7.23 -8.23
C PRO A 270 0.06 -5.90 -7.80
N ILE A 271 0.48 -4.83 -8.47
CA ILE A 271 0.05 -3.45 -8.23
C ILE A 271 -0.95 -2.99 -9.28
N GLN A 272 -1.32 -1.71 -9.28
CA GLN A 272 -2.22 -1.14 -10.27
C GLN A 272 -1.77 -1.40 -11.72
N GLY A 273 -2.72 -1.58 -12.61
CA GLY A 273 -2.45 -1.85 -14.04
C GLY A 273 -1.96 -3.26 -14.38
N MET A 274 -1.74 -4.12 -13.40
CA MET A 274 -1.41 -5.54 -13.63
C MET A 274 -2.70 -6.39 -13.81
N PRO A 275 -2.63 -7.70 -14.06
CA PRO A 275 -3.82 -8.57 -14.07
C PRO A 275 -4.47 -8.74 -12.69
N SER A 276 -5.79 -8.91 -12.65
CA SER A 276 -6.52 -9.25 -11.41
C SER A 276 -6.30 -10.73 -11.07
N ALA A 277 -6.16 -11.06 -9.78
CA ALA A 277 -6.06 -12.42 -9.28
C ALA A 277 -5.12 -13.37 -10.08
N PRO A 278 -3.89 -12.97 -10.45
CA PRO A 278 -3.10 -13.69 -11.47
C PRO A 278 -2.68 -15.11 -11.08
N HIS A 279 -2.76 -15.46 -9.80
CA HIS A 279 -2.33 -16.75 -9.26
C HIS A 279 -3.49 -17.60 -8.73
N LEU A 280 -4.73 -17.15 -8.91
CA LEU A 280 -5.92 -17.82 -8.39
C LEU A 280 -6.11 -19.23 -8.98
N ASP A 281 -5.87 -19.39 -10.29
CA ASP A 281 -5.98 -20.71 -10.93
C ASP A 281 -4.94 -21.69 -10.38
N PHE A 282 -3.70 -21.25 -10.19
CA PHE A 282 -2.65 -22.07 -9.60
C PHE A 282 -3.00 -22.54 -8.17
N ALA A 283 -3.53 -21.65 -7.33
CA ALA A 283 -4.02 -22.03 -6.01
C ALA A 283 -5.17 -23.06 -6.10
N GLY A 284 -6.07 -22.91 -7.07
CA GLY A 284 -7.14 -23.87 -7.35
C GLY A 284 -6.64 -25.24 -7.80
N GLU A 285 -5.55 -25.30 -8.56
CA GLU A 285 -4.91 -26.56 -8.98
C GLU A 285 -4.32 -27.31 -7.78
N ILE A 286 -3.62 -26.62 -6.89
CA ILE A 286 -3.13 -27.20 -5.63
C ILE A 286 -4.30 -27.78 -4.83
N ARG A 287 -5.38 -27.01 -4.67
CA ARG A 287 -6.58 -27.47 -3.96
C ARG A 287 -7.18 -28.71 -4.60
N ALA A 288 -7.39 -28.70 -5.91
CA ALA A 288 -7.98 -29.81 -6.65
C ALA A 288 -7.12 -31.09 -6.58
N ALA A 289 -5.80 -30.95 -6.64
CA ALA A 289 -4.87 -32.08 -6.63
C ALA A 289 -4.67 -32.70 -5.23
N THR A 290 -4.90 -31.93 -4.16
CA THR A 290 -4.59 -32.36 -2.78
C THR A 290 -5.82 -32.57 -1.92
N GLY A 291 -6.95 -31.91 -2.22
CA GLY A 291 -8.14 -31.87 -1.36
C GLY A 291 -7.92 -31.12 -0.04
N PHE A 292 -6.80 -30.43 0.10
CA PHE A 292 -6.41 -29.74 1.33
C PHE A 292 -7.09 -28.37 1.41
N PRO A 293 -7.46 -27.85 2.60
CA PRO A 293 -7.96 -26.47 2.71
C PRO A 293 -6.97 -25.46 2.15
N VAL A 294 -7.40 -24.67 1.15
CA VAL A 294 -6.54 -23.70 0.48
C VAL A 294 -7.06 -22.28 0.65
N PHE A 295 -6.16 -21.42 1.13
CA PHE A 295 -6.32 -19.97 1.22
C PHE A 295 -5.45 -19.31 0.15
N HIS A 296 -5.87 -18.14 -0.34
CA HIS A 296 -5.09 -17.36 -1.29
C HIS A 296 -5.52 -15.90 -1.32
N ALA A 297 -4.63 -15.03 -1.78
CA ALA A 297 -4.89 -13.62 -2.02
C ALA A 297 -4.39 -13.19 -3.41
N ALA A 298 -3.35 -12.36 -3.48
CA ALA A 298 -2.75 -11.82 -4.70
C ALA A 298 -3.72 -11.03 -5.62
N ARG A 299 -4.03 -9.79 -5.23
CA ARG A 299 -4.84 -8.84 -6.04
C ARG A 299 -6.26 -9.33 -6.36
N ILE A 300 -6.88 -10.02 -5.42
CA ILE A 300 -8.34 -10.11 -5.33
C ILE A 300 -8.78 -8.86 -4.57
N ASN A 301 -9.30 -7.86 -5.28
CA ASN A 301 -9.55 -6.52 -4.73
C ASN A 301 -11.04 -6.19 -4.58
N ASP A 302 -11.92 -7.04 -5.10
CA ASP A 302 -13.35 -6.82 -5.15
C ASP A 302 -14.13 -8.10 -4.79
N VAL A 303 -15.38 -7.92 -4.36
CA VAL A 303 -16.25 -9.00 -3.90
C VAL A 303 -16.72 -9.91 -5.03
N ALA A 304 -16.79 -9.45 -6.28
CA ALA A 304 -17.19 -10.29 -7.41
C ALA A 304 -16.11 -11.32 -7.75
N THR A 305 -14.84 -10.90 -7.81
CA THR A 305 -13.69 -11.80 -7.95
C THR A 305 -13.60 -12.76 -6.76
N ALA A 306 -13.82 -12.26 -5.54
CA ALA A 306 -13.84 -13.10 -4.34
C ALA A 306 -14.96 -14.16 -4.37
N ARG A 307 -16.17 -13.81 -4.80
CA ARG A 307 -17.27 -14.76 -5.02
C ARG A 307 -16.90 -15.81 -6.05
N HIS A 308 -16.28 -15.40 -7.15
CA HIS A 308 -15.84 -16.34 -8.18
C HIS A 308 -14.87 -17.37 -7.62
N ALA A 309 -13.84 -16.91 -6.90
CA ALA A 309 -12.84 -17.78 -6.25
C ALA A 309 -13.46 -18.88 -5.36
N ILE A 310 -14.46 -18.52 -4.55
CA ILE A 310 -15.15 -19.48 -3.67
C ILE A 310 -16.12 -20.36 -4.46
N ALA A 311 -17.01 -19.76 -5.26
CA ALA A 311 -18.09 -20.47 -5.96
C ALA A 311 -17.56 -21.46 -7.00
N SER A 312 -16.41 -21.18 -7.61
CA SER A 312 -15.77 -22.11 -8.55
C SER A 312 -14.95 -23.20 -7.86
N GLY A 313 -14.95 -23.27 -6.52
CA GLY A 313 -14.19 -24.27 -5.76
C GLY A 313 -12.68 -24.13 -5.85
N ARG A 314 -12.17 -22.91 -6.14
CA ARG A 314 -10.72 -22.69 -6.21
C ARG A 314 -10.12 -22.49 -4.82
N LEU A 315 -10.85 -21.84 -3.91
CA LEU A 315 -10.40 -21.54 -2.55
C LEU A 315 -11.45 -21.94 -1.51
N ASP A 316 -11.00 -22.23 -0.29
CA ASP A 316 -11.86 -22.41 0.88
C ASP A 316 -12.03 -21.13 1.70
N MET A 317 -11.01 -20.26 1.71
CA MET A 317 -11.07 -18.89 2.21
C MET A 317 -10.37 -17.95 1.23
N VAL A 318 -10.91 -16.74 1.05
CA VAL A 318 -10.36 -15.73 0.14
C VAL A 318 -9.83 -14.52 0.90
N GLY A 319 -8.58 -14.15 0.59
CA GLY A 319 -7.87 -13.03 1.20
C GLY A 319 -8.16 -11.69 0.52
N LEU A 320 -8.78 -10.76 1.25
CA LEU A 320 -9.13 -9.41 0.79
C LEU A 320 -8.32 -8.32 1.54
N THR A 321 -7.02 -8.51 1.70
CA THR A 321 -6.19 -7.69 2.62
C THR A 321 -6.14 -6.20 2.26
N ARG A 322 -5.65 -5.84 1.06
CA ARG A 322 -5.59 -4.43 0.63
C ARG A 322 -6.98 -3.82 0.42
N ALA A 323 -7.96 -4.65 0.06
CA ALA A 323 -9.36 -4.23 -0.01
C ALA A 323 -9.87 -3.80 1.38
N HIS A 324 -9.61 -4.57 2.44
CA HIS A 324 -9.95 -4.19 3.82
C HIS A 324 -9.12 -3.04 4.40
N MET A 325 -7.97 -2.69 3.80
CA MET A 325 -7.29 -1.43 4.08
C MET A 325 -8.01 -0.23 3.46
N ALA A 326 -8.55 -0.38 2.25
CA ALA A 326 -9.36 0.65 1.62
C ALA A 326 -10.74 0.78 2.31
N ASP A 327 -11.32 -0.34 2.72
CA ASP A 327 -12.62 -0.38 3.35
C ASP A 327 -12.70 -1.49 4.40
N PRO A 328 -12.54 -1.17 5.71
CA PRO A 328 -12.66 -2.19 6.73
C PRO A 328 -14.07 -2.81 6.78
N HIS A 329 -15.08 -2.14 6.20
CA HIS A 329 -16.50 -2.50 6.31
C HIS A 329 -17.06 -3.29 5.14
N ILE A 330 -16.21 -3.87 4.27
CA ILE A 330 -16.65 -4.70 3.13
C ILE A 330 -17.68 -5.74 3.56
N MET A 331 -17.41 -6.52 4.61
CA MET A 331 -18.32 -7.60 5.01
C MET A 331 -19.66 -7.08 5.53
N ARG A 332 -19.67 -5.98 6.30
CA ARG A 332 -20.90 -5.32 6.74
C ARG A 332 -21.73 -4.85 5.53
N LYS A 333 -21.08 -4.24 4.54
CA LYS A 333 -21.75 -3.77 3.32
C LYS A 333 -22.31 -4.91 2.48
N VAL A 334 -21.61 -6.05 2.38
CA VAL A 334 -22.14 -7.26 1.73
C VAL A 334 -23.36 -7.79 2.48
N LEU A 335 -23.30 -7.88 3.81
CA LEU A 335 -24.41 -8.35 4.65
C LEU A 335 -25.65 -7.44 4.53
N GLU A 336 -25.45 -6.13 4.37
CA GLU A 336 -26.51 -5.12 4.24
C GLU A 336 -26.97 -4.89 2.79
N GLY A 337 -26.36 -5.56 1.80
CA GLY A 337 -26.67 -5.37 0.38
C GLY A 337 -26.25 -4.01 -0.20
N ARG A 338 -25.23 -3.36 0.39
CA ARG A 338 -24.71 -2.03 0.03
C ARG A 338 -23.33 -2.10 -0.63
N GLU A 339 -23.13 -3.04 -1.54
CA GLU A 339 -21.82 -3.29 -2.16
C GLU A 339 -21.33 -2.13 -3.03
N ASP A 340 -22.25 -1.36 -3.60
CA ASP A 340 -21.98 -0.13 -4.34
C ASP A 340 -21.40 1.01 -3.46
N ASP A 341 -21.48 0.87 -2.12
CA ASP A 341 -20.80 1.76 -1.18
C ASP A 341 -19.38 1.33 -0.83
N ILE A 342 -18.93 0.15 -1.29
CA ILE A 342 -17.58 -0.35 -0.97
C ILE A 342 -16.54 0.60 -1.57
N ARG A 343 -15.61 1.07 -0.73
CA ARG A 343 -14.48 1.89 -1.18
C ARG A 343 -13.43 0.98 -1.82
N PRO A 344 -13.23 1.03 -3.15
CA PRO A 344 -12.37 0.06 -3.82
C PRO A 344 -10.89 0.31 -3.50
N CYS A 345 -10.13 -0.79 -3.39
CA CYS A 345 -8.67 -0.73 -3.47
C CYS A 345 -8.27 -0.46 -4.93
N VAL A 346 -7.52 0.62 -5.16
CA VAL A 346 -7.04 1.01 -6.49
C VAL A 346 -5.68 0.43 -6.86
N GLY A 347 -5.13 -0.48 -6.04
CA GLY A 347 -3.85 -1.12 -6.32
C GLY A 347 -2.63 -0.19 -6.32
N ALA A 348 -2.74 1.05 -5.86
CA ALA A 348 -1.67 2.07 -5.92
C ALA A 348 -0.37 1.68 -5.20
N ASN A 349 -0.40 0.63 -4.37
CA ASN A 349 0.70 0.14 -3.56
C ASN A 349 1.28 1.12 -2.51
N TYR A 350 0.64 2.28 -2.32
CA TYR A 350 1.00 3.25 -1.28
C TYR A 350 1.12 2.61 0.12
N CYS A 351 0.31 1.58 0.41
CA CYS A 351 0.38 0.85 1.66
C CYS A 351 1.74 0.17 1.89
N LEU A 352 2.32 -0.46 0.86
CA LEU A 352 3.62 -1.11 0.97
C LEU A 352 4.77 -0.11 0.79
N ASP A 353 4.70 0.74 -0.23
CA ASP A 353 5.74 1.74 -0.52
C ASP A 353 6.04 2.60 0.71
N ARG A 354 4.98 2.99 1.44
CA ARG A 354 5.11 3.81 2.64
C ARG A 354 5.68 3.07 3.85
N ILE A 355 5.67 1.73 3.90
CA ILE A 355 6.42 1.01 4.93
C ILE A 355 7.91 1.30 4.76
N TYR A 356 8.41 1.23 3.53
CA TYR A 356 9.81 1.48 3.21
C TYR A 356 10.20 2.96 3.33
N GLN A 357 9.35 3.89 2.88
CA GLN A 357 9.64 5.33 2.92
C GLN A 357 9.27 6.01 4.25
N GLY A 358 8.10 5.70 4.78
CA GLY A 358 7.48 6.40 5.91
C GLY A 358 7.35 5.56 7.19
N GLY A 359 7.90 4.35 7.20
CA GLY A 359 7.97 3.46 8.37
C GLY A 359 6.65 2.85 8.84
N HIS A 360 5.56 3.04 8.10
CA HIS A 360 4.26 2.43 8.40
C HIS A 360 3.30 2.50 7.22
N ALA A 361 2.43 1.50 7.12
CA ALA A 361 1.43 1.42 6.07
C ALA A 361 0.31 2.44 6.28
N TYR A 362 -0.21 2.99 5.19
CA TYR A 362 -1.48 3.71 5.14
C TYR A 362 -2.18 3.41 3.81
N CYS A 363 -3.49 3.61 3.74
CA CYS A 363 -4.20 3.51 2.47
C CYS A 363 -4.21 4.86 1.76
N ILE A 364 -3.86 4.89 0.47
CA ILE A 364 -4.00 6.10 -0.35
C ILE A 364 -5.45 6.60 -0.41
N HIS A 365 -6.40 5.67 -0.32
CA HIS A 365 -7.83 5.93 -0.50
C HIS A 365 -8.56 6.18 0.84
N ASN A 366 -8.16 5.47 1.91
CA ASN A 366 -8.77 5.54 3.23
C ASN A 366 -7.81 6.15 4.25
N PRO A 367 -7.94 7.44 4.58
CA PRO A 367 -7.02 8.12 5.49
C PRO A 367 -7.15 7.66 6.96
N ALA A 368 -8.26 7.02 7.33
CA ALA A 368 -8.52 6.51 8.68
C ALA A 368 -7.79 5.18 8.97
N THR A 369 -7.43 4.41 7.94
CA THR A 369 -6.68 3.17 8.14
C THR A 369 -5.33 3.45 8.77
N GLY A 370 -5.02 2.76 9.87
CA GLY A 370 -3.83 3.01 10.69
C GLY A 370 -3.98 4.17 11.67
N ARG A 371 -5.16 4.78 11.75
CA ARG A 371 -5.54 5.88 12.64
C ARG A 371 -6.91 5.62 13.27
N GLU A 372 -7.27 4.36 13.45
CA GLU A 372 -8.59 3.91 13.92
C GLU A 372 -9.03 4.59 15.22
N THR A 373 -8.07 4.96 16.08
CA THR A 373 -8.33 5.62 17.37
C THR A 373 -8.57 7.13 17.28
N THR A 374 -8.15 7.79 16.20
CA THR A 374 -8.23 9.25 16.05
C THR A 374 -9.06 9.70 14.85
N MET A 375 -9.23 8.82 13.86
CA MET A 375 -9.92 9.10 12.61
C MET A 375 -11.04 8.08 12.37
N PRO A 376 -12.29 8.53 12.17
CA PRO A 376 -13.43 7.64 12.04
C PRO A 376 -13.51 7.00 10.64
N HIS A 377 -13.93 5.73 10.59
CA HIS A 377 -14.35 5.08 9.35
C HIS A 377 -15.81 5.37 8.98
N THR A 378 -16.66 5.60 9.99
CA THR A 378 -18.05 6.03 9.85
C THR A 378 -18.18 7.45 10.40
N ILE A 379 -18.65 8.38 9.58
CA ILE A 379 -18.65 9.79 9.98
C ILE A 379 -19.85 10.07 10.89
N PRO A 380 -19.64 10.59 12.12
CA PRO A 380 -20.75 10.93 13.00
C PRO A 380 -21.48 12.17 12.49
N ALA A 381 -22.80 12.25 12.73
CA ALA A 381 -23.60 13.42 12.40
C ALA A 381 -23.17 14.66 13.21
N ALA A 382 -23.25 15.85 12.61
CA ALA A 382 -22.99 17.10 13.31
C ALA A 382 -24.17 17.49 14.21
N ASN A 383 -23.87 18.12 15.36
CA ASN A 383 -24.90 18.65 16.26
C ASN A 383 -25.64 19.85 15.66
N ARG A 384 -25.03 20.56 14.70
CA ARG A 384 -25.62 21.73 14.03
C ARG A 384 -25.32 21.67 12.54
N ARG A 385 -26.36 21.83 11.73
CA ARG A 385 -26.23 21.99 10.28
C ARG A 385 -25.58 23.34 9.95
N LYS A 386 -24.69 23.33 8.95
CA LYS A 386 -23.94 24.48 8.44
C LYS A 386 -23.99 24.50 6.91
N ARG A 387 -23.65 25.64 6.32
CA ARG A 387 -23.38 25.83 4.89
C ARG A 387 -21.88 25.78 4.65
N ILE A 388 -21.43 24.80 3.88
CA ILE A 388 -20.02 24.53 3.60
C ILE A 388 -19.79 24.75 2.11
N THR A 389 -18.87 25.66 1.80
CA THR A 389 -18.48 25.93 0.40
C THR A 389 -17.08 25.41 0.17
N VAL A 390 -16.94 24.50 -0.80
CA VAL A 390 -15.66 23.87 -1.17
C VAL A 390 -15.26 24.35 -2.56
N VAL A 391 -14.01 24.78 -2.72
CA VAL A 391 -13.48 25.26 -4.00
C VAL A 391 -12.46 24.25 -4.53
N GLY A 392 -12.78 23.57 -5.61
CA GLY A 392 -12.01 22.49 -6.23
C GLY A 392 -12.60 21.11 -5.94
N ALA A 393 -12.84 20.32 -6.98
CA ALA A 393 -13.31 18.94 -6.94
C ALA A 393 -12.16 17.93 -7.17
N GLY A 394 -10.94 18.27 -6.72
CA GLY A 394 -9.85 17.31 -6.56
C GLY A 394 -10.06 16.35 -5.37
N PRO A 395 -9.13 15.40 -5.11
CA PRO A 395 -9.30 14.42 -4.03
C PRO A 395 -9.49 15.02 -2.63
N ALA A 396 -8.84 16.16 -2.34
CA ALA A 396 -9.06 16.90 -1.09
C ALA A 396 -10.49 17.46 -0.98
N GLY A 397 -10.92 18.22 -1.99
CA GLY A 397 -12.24 18.85 -1.99
C GLY A 397 -13.38 17.85 -2.03
N LEU A 398 -13.23 16.76 -2.79
CA LEU A 398 -14.21 15.67 -2.81
C LEU A 398 -14.32 14.95 -1.46
N GLU A 399 -13.21 14.72 -0.76
CA GLU A 399 -13.27 14.14 0.59
C GLU A 399 -13.91 15.13 1.57
N ALA A 400 -13.59 16.42 1.49
CA ALA A 400 -14.17 17.45 2.34
C ALA A 400 -15.69 17.53 2.14
N ALA A 401 -16.14 17.57 0.88
CA ALA A 401 -17.56 17.57 0.52
C ALA A 401 -18.28 16.31 1.00
N ARG A 402 -17.66 15.14 0.81
CA ARG A 402 -18.20 13.84 1.24
C ARG A 402 -18.39 13.78 2.75
N VAL A 403 -17.35 14.12 3.52
CA VAL A 403 -17.39 14.11 4.98
C VAL A 403 -18.41 15.13 5.48
N ALA A 404 -18.40 16.36 4.96
CA ALA A 404 -19.35 17.41 5.37
C ALA A 404 -20.81 17.02 5.10
N ALA A 405 -21.08 16.41 3.94
CA ALA A 405 -22.42 15.93 3.61
C ALA A 405 -22.83 14.73 4.46
N GLU A 406 -21.92 13.81 4.78
CA GLU A 406 -22.21 12.68 5.69
C GLU A 406 -22.51 13.14 7.12
N ARG A 407 -21.92 14.27 7.55
CA ARG A 407 -22.27 14.94 8.80
C ARG A 407 -23.65 15.61 8.78
N GLY A 408 -24.25 15.81 7.60
CA GLY A 408 -25.55 16.45 7.41
C GLY A 408 -25.50 17.95 7.05
N HIS A 409 -24.33 18.51 6.71
CA HIS A 409 -24.23 19.90 6.28
C HIS A 409 -24.81 20.13 4.87
N ALA A 410 -25.17 21.38 4.55
CA ALA A 410 -25.46 21.78 3.18
C ALA A 410 -24.13 22.11 2.48
N VAL A 411 -23.82 21.42 1.39
CA VAL A 411 -22.50 21.51 0.75
C VAL A 411 -22.64 21.95 -0.70
N THR A 412 -21.89 23.00 -1.05
CA THR A 412 -21.73 23.50 -2.43
C THR A 412 -20.27 23.36 -2.82
N VAL A 413 -20.01 22.79 -3.99
CA VAL A 413 -18.67 22.58 -4.56
C VAL A 413 -18.57 23.32 -5.88
N PHE A 414 -17.57 24.18 -6.03
CA PHE A 414 -17.22 24.81 -7.31
C PHE A 414 -16.01 24.11 -7.92
N GLU A 415 -16.07 23.81 -9.22
CA GLU A 415 -14.98 23.21 -9.99
C GLU A 415 -14.83 23.96 -11.32
N ALA A 416 -13.61 24.36 -11.63
CA ALA A 416 -13.30 25.11 -12.84
C ALA A 416 -13.40 24.22 -14.09
N ALA A 417 -13.05 22.94 -13.97
CA ALA A 417 -13.20 21.96 -15.05
C ALA A 417 -14.67 21.50 -15.23
N ASP A 418 -14.92 20.83 -16.35
CA ASP A 418 -16.22 20.22 -16.67
C ASP A 418 -16.49 18.95 -15.84
N GLN A 419 -15.46 18.40 -15.20
CA GLN A 419 -15.48 17.12 -14.50
C GLN A 419 -14.65 17.16 -13.21
N PRO A 420 -15.03 16.35 -12.21
CA PRO A 420 -14.27 16.24 -10.96
C PRO A 420 -13.00 15.41 -11.15
N GLY A 421 -12.07 15.58 -10.20
CA GLY A 421 -10.94 14.68 -9.99
C GLY A 421 -9.58 15.36 -9.91
N GLY A 422 -9.47 16.60 -10.41
CA GLY A 422 -8.21 17.35 -10.45
C GLY A 422 -7.05 16.50 -10.97
N GLN A 423 -5.92 16.53 -10.26
CA GLN A 423 -4.68 15.83 -10.65
C GLN A 423 -4.81 14.29 -10.76
N ILE A 424 -5.82 13.66 -10.15
CA ILE A 424 -6.04 12.21 -10.31
C ILE A 424 -6.45 11.88 -11.75
N ARG A 425 -7.11 12.80 -12.47
CA ARG A 425 -7.42 12.63 -13.90
C ARG A 425 -6.15 12.59 -14.75
N LEU A 426 -5.16 13.42 -14.42
CA LEU A 426 -3.84 13.40 -15.09
C LEU A 426 -3.12 12.08 -14.80
N THR A 427 -3.14 11.63 -13.54
CA THR A 427 -2.59 10.32 -13.15
C THR A 427 -3.20 9.17 -13.95
N ALA A 428 -4.52 9.18 -14.13
CA ALA A 428 -5.27 8.12 -14.77
C ALA A 428 -5.16 8.08 -16.31
N GLN A 429 -4.41 9.00 -16.95
CA GLN A 429 -4.23 9.02 -18.41
C GLN A 429 -3.43 7.83 -18.95
N SER A 430 -2.58 7.20 -18.12
CA SER A 430 -1.88 5.98 -18.54
C SER A 430 -2.68 4.73 -18.19
N GLU A 431 -2.75 3.79 -19.13
CA GLU A 431 -3.43 2.50 -18.97
C GLU A 431 -3.07 1.78 -17.66
N ARG A 432 -1.78 1.80 -17.28
CA ARG A 432 -1.29 1.15 -16.05
C ARG A 432 -1.68 1.85 -14.75
N ARG A 433 -2.13 3.11 -14.79
CA ARG A 433 -2.56 3.88 -13.61
C ARG A 433 -4.04 4.28 -13.66
N ARG A 434 -4.79 3.83 -14.66
CA ARG A 434 -6.22 4.16 -14.85
C ARG A 434 -7.09 3.87 -13.62
N GLU A 435 -6.75 2.83 -12.85
CA GLU A 435 -7.51 2.39 -11.67
C GLU A 435 -7.60 3.48 -10.58
N MET A 436 -6.66 4.42 -10.57
CA MET A 436 -6.66 5.58 -9.67
C MET A 436 -7.91 6.45 -9.79
N ILE A 437 -8.57 6.48 -10.96
CA ILE A 437 -9.80 7.26 -11.15
C ILE A 437 -10.93 6.80 -10.20
N SER A 438 -10.87 5.57 -9.70
CA SER A 438 -11.86 5.04 -8.75
C SER A 438 -11.84 5.78 -7.40
N ILE A 439 -10.73 6.48 -7.06
CA ILE A 439 -10.66 7.40 -5.91
C ILE A 439 -11.66 8.55 -6.06
N VAL A 440 -11.81 9.05 -7.28
CA VAL A 440 -12.72 10.15 -7.65
C VAL A 440 -14.13 9.62 -7.79
N ALA A 441 -14.32 8.54 -8.56
CA ALA A 441 -15.64 7.97 -8.84
C ALA A 441 -16.37 7.56 -7.55
N TRP A 442 -15.68 6.92 -6.60
CA TRP A 442 -16.28 6.55 -5.32
C TRP A 442 -16.71 7.77 -4.51
N ARG A 443 -15.88 8.82 -4.43
CA ARG A 443 -16.24 10.04 -3.68
C ARG A 443 -17.41 10.77 -4.32
N MET A 444 -17.41 10.89 -5.65
CA MET A 444 -18.50 11.51 -6.38
C MET A 444 -19.82 10.79 -6.11
N ALA A 445 -19.86 9.46 -6.24
CA ALA A 445 -21.06 8.69 -5.93
C ALA A 445 -21.53 8.88 -4.47
N GLN A 446 -20.60 8.96 -3.51
CA GLN A 446 -20.94 9.22 -2.11
C GLN A 446 -21.45 10.65 -1.86
N CYS A 447 -20.93 11.66 -2.58
CA CYS A 447 -21.41 13.03 -2.55
C CYS A 447 -22.80 13.18 -3.18
N GLU A 448 -23.01 12.57 -4.35
CA GLU A 448 -24.30 12.56 -5.06
C GLU A 448 -25.41 11.94 -4.21
N LYS A 449 -25.15 10.77 -3.61
CA LYS A 449 -26.08 10.10 -2.68
C LYS A 449 -26.50 10.97 -1.50
N ARG A 450 -25.71 12.00 -1.15
CA ARG A 450 -25.95 12.91 -0.02
C ARG A 450 -26.38 14.31 -0.45
N GLY A 451 -26.65 14.52 -1.73
CA GLY A 451 -27.18 15.79 -2.25
C GLY A 451 -26.18 16.95 -2.23
N VAL A 452 -24.88 16.68 -2.35
CA VAL A 452 -23.88 17.73 -2.58
C VAL A 452 -24.17 18.44 -3.90
N GLN A 453 -24.17 19.77 -3.89
CA GLN A 453 -24.39 20.59 -5.09
C GLN A 453 -23.05 20.88 -5.77
N PHE A 454 -22.90 20.48 -7.04
CA PHE A 454 -21.71 20.74 -7.83
C PHE A 454 -21.98 21.78 -8.91
N HIS A 455 -21.08 22.76 -9.03
CA HIS A 455 -21.03 23.76 -10.09
C HIS A 455 -19.73 23.57 -10.88
N PHE A 456 -19.80 22.78 -11.94
CA PHE A 456 -18.70 22.58 -12.89
C PHE A 456 -18.59 23.76 -13.86
N ASN A 457 -17.48 23.86 -14.59
CA ASN A 457 -17.18 24.97 -15.50
C ASN A 457 -17.29 26.34 -14.81
N THR A 458 -17.00 26.40 -13.51
CA THR A 458 -17.17 27.58 -12.68
C THR A 458 -15.86 27.91 -11.97
N PHE A 459 -15.15 28.91 -12.48
CA PHE A 459 -14.02 29.51 -11.78
C PHE A 459 -14.57 30.43 -10.67
N ALA A 460 -14.54 29.96 -9.43
CA ALA A 460 -15.12 30.67 -8.30
C ALA A 460 -14.14 31.69 -7.71
N ASP A 461 -14.46 32.97 -7.86
CA ASP A 461 -13.82 34.09 -7.16
C ASP A 461 -14.44 34.33 -5.77
N ALA A 462 -13.93 35.33 -5.04
CA ALA A 462 -14.42 35.66 -3.71
C ALA A 462 -15.93 35.98 -3.70
N ASP A 463 -16.42 36.75 -4.66
CA ASP A 463 -17.83 37.14 -4.74
C ASP A 463 -18.75 35.94 -4.98
N THR A 464 -18.35 35.04 -5.89
CA THR A 464 -19.06 33.77 -6.15
C THR A 464 -19.17 32.92 -4.89
N ILE A 465 -18.09 32.84 -4.11
CA ILE A 465 -18.05 32.08 -2.86
C ILE A 465 -18.95 32.74 -1.80
N LEU A 466 -18.84 34.06 -1.62
CA LEU A 466 -19.63 34.80 -0.63
C LEU A 466 -21.14 34.78 -0.91
N ALA A 467 -21.54 34.67 -2.19
CA ALA A 467 -22.94 34.54 -2.58
C ALA A 467 -23.62 33.26 -2.05
N THR A 468 -22.84 32.23 -1.67
CA THR A 468 -23.35 31.03 -1.00
C THR A 468 -23.64 31.23 0.50
N GLU A 469 -23.27 32.40 1.04
CA GLU A 469 -23.35 32.77 2.45
C GLU A 469 -22.77 31.67 3.39
N PRO A 470 -21.51 31.25 3.18
CA PRO A 470 -20.95 30.09 3.87
C PRO A 470 -20.81 30.32 5.38
N ASP A 471 -20.91 29.25 6.17
CA ASP A 471 -20.39 29.20 7.55
C ASP A 471 -18.91 28.77 7.55
N GLU A 472 -18.53 27.93 6.59
CA GLU A 472 -17.16 27.42 6.39
C GLU A 472 -16.81 27.46 4.91
N VAL A 473 -15.60 27.92 4.58
CA VAL A 473 -15.01 27.86 3.24
C VAL A 473 -13.76 27.00 3.27
N ILE A 474 -13.70 26.03 2.36
CA ILE A 474 -12.58 25.10 2.21
C ILE A 474 -11.99 25.25 0.80
N VAL A 475 -10.80 25.86 0.71
CA VAL A 475 -10.06 26.02 -0.53
C VAL A 475 -9.21 24.77 -0.78
N ALA A 476 -9.57 24.03 -1.84
CA ALA A 476 -8.95 22.77 -2.26
C ALA A 476 -8.59 22.80 -3.76
N THR A 477 -8.15 23.98 -4.22
CA THR A 477 -7.82 24.36 -5.61
C THR A 477 -6.60 23.67 -6.21
N GLY A 478 -5.85 22.90 -5.42
CA GLY A 478 -4.66 22.18 -5.88
C GLY A 478 -3.49 23.12 -6.23
N GLY A 479 -2.73 22.75 -7.26
CA GLY A 479 -1.55 23.49 -7.71
C GLY A 479 -1.28 23.27 -9.20
N LEU A 480 -0.37 24.08 -9.74
CA LEU A 480 0.07 24.04 -11.14
C LEU A 480 1.54 23.60 -11.25
N PRO A 481 1.95 22.94 -12.35
CA PRO A 481 3.32 22.51 -12.54
C PRO A 481 4.29 23.71 -12.51
N HIS A 482 5.42 23.54 -11.83
CA HIS A 482 6.45 24.57 -11.73
C HIS A 482 7.58 24.30 -12.72
N THR A 483 7.73 25.15 -13.74
CA THR A 483 8.77 25.01 -14.78
C THR A 483 9.85 26.09 -14.74
N GLU A 484 9.69 27.14 -13.92
CA GLU A 484 10.62 28.27 -13.77
C GLU A 484 11.85 27.91 -12.91
N VAL A 485 12.60 26.90 -13.34
CA VAL A 485 13.70 26.29 -12.55
C VAL A 485 15.07 26.51 -13.18
N LEU A 486 15.10 27.05 -14.40
CA LEU A 486 16.31 27.28 -15.18
C LEU A 486 16.81 28.71 -15.01
N ALA A 487 18.12 28.89 -15.13
CA ALA A 487 18.73 30.22 -15.17
C ALA A 487 18.35 31.00 -16.45
N ALA A 488 18.09 30.29 -17.55
CA ALA A 488 17.61 30.83 -18.81
C ALA A 488 16.87 29.76 -19.64
N GLY A 489 15.87 30.18 -20.44
CA GLY A 489 15.13 29.29 -21.36
C GLY A 489 13.88 28.61 -20.78
N ASN A 490 13.30 29.12 -19.70
CA ASN A 490 12.07 28.56 -19.10
C ASN A 490 10.86 28.63 -20.06
N ASP A 491 10.86 29.54 -21.03
CA ASP A 491 9.84 29.65 -22.08
C ASP A 491 9.99 28.60 -23.20
N LEU A 492 11.10 27.84 -23.20
CA LEU A 492 11.41 26.82 -24.20
C LEU A 492 11.09 25.39 -23.75
N VAL A 493 10.61 25.21 -22.51
CA VAL A 493 10.32 23.90 -21.93
C VAL A 493 8.81 23.69 -21.77
N VAL A 494 8.40 22.43 -21.74
CA VAL A 494 7.05 22.04 -21.35
C VAL A 494 7.11 21.28 -20.03
N SER A 495 6.00 21.22 -19.29
CA SER A 495 5.92 20.43 -18.08
C SER A 495 5.67 18.95 -18.38
N ALA A 496 5.99 18.07 -17.43
CA ALA A 496 5.56 16.67 -17.51
C ALA A 496 4.02 16.58 -17.63
N TRP A 497 3.28 17.50 -17.02
CA TRP A 497 1.82 17.50 -17.07
C TRP A 497 1.28 17.80 -18.46
N ASP A 498 1.91 18.69 -19.23
CA ASP A 498 1.50 18.99 -20.61
C ASP A 498 1.60 17.75 -21.51
N ILE A 499 2.59 16.89 -21.26
CA ILE A 499 2.72 15.58 -21.92
C ILE A 499 1.61 14.62 -21.48
N LEU A 500 1.30 14.58 -20.17
CA LEU A 500 0.27 13.70 -19.62
C LEU A 500 -1.14 14.09 -20.08
N SER A 501 -1.46 15.38 -20.12
CA SER A 501 -2.75 15.90 -20.58
C SER A 501 -2.92 15.83 -22.09
N GLY A 502 -1.81 15.81 -22.83
CA GLY A 502 -1.78 15.86 -24.29
C GLY A 502 -1.76 17.28 -24.87
N ASP A 503 -1.62 18.30 -24.03
CA ASP A 503 -1.47 19.71 -24.45
C ASP A 503 -0.15 19.92 -25.23
N ALA A 504 0.88 19.14 -24.89
CA ALA A 504 2.12 19.04 -25.65
C ALA A 504 2.28 17.65 -26.27
N ARG A 505 2.53 17.59 -27.59
CA ARG A 505 2.88 16.33 -28.26
C ARG A 505 4.33 15.93 -27.96
N PRO A 506 4.62 14.64 -27.71
CA PRO A 506 5.99 14.17 -27.59
C PRO A 506 6.84 14.47 -28.82
N GLY A 507 8.05 14.98 -28.61
CA GLY A 507 9.09 15.08 -29.63
C GLY A 507 9.69 13.72 -30.02
N THR A 508 10.77 13.74 -30.81
CA THR A 508 11.48 12.52 -31.27
C THR A 508 12.80 12.28 -30.54
N ASN A 509 13.41 13.32 -29.97
CA ASN A 509 14.62 13.26 -29.15
C ASN A 509 14.44 14.20 -27.96
N VAL A 510 14.03 13.65 -26.82
CA VAL A 510 13.49 14.40 -25.70
C VAL A 510 14.36 14.24 -24.45
N LEU A 511 14.65 15.37 -23.79
CA LEU A 511 15.25 15.37 -22.46
C LEU A 511 14.17 15.61 -21.41
N VAL A 512 13.99 14.66 -20.49
CA VAL A 512 13.10 14.81 -19.34
C VAL A 512 13.96 15.16 -18.13
N TYR A 513 13.89 16.41 -17.67
CA TYR A 513 14.53 16.84 -16.43
C TYR A 513 13.59 16.57 -15.25
N ASP A 514 13.93 15.55 -14.46
CA ASP A 514 13.17 15.10 -13.30
C ASP A 514 13.86 15.48 -11.99
N ASP A 515 13.38 16.56 -11.38
CA ASP A 515 13.84 17.09 -10.09
C ASP A 515 12.88 16.75 -8.95
N ALA A 516 11.64 16.37 -9.25
CA ALA A 516 10.68 15.90 -8.24
C ALA A 516 10.85 14.41 -7.92
N GLY A 517 11.41 13.62 -8.85
CA GLY A 517 11.73 12.22 -8.62
C GLY A 517 10.50 11.32 -8.46
N ASP A 518 9.35 11.77 -8.92
CA ASP A 518 8.05 11.18 -8.63
C ASP A 518 7.44 10.44 -9.85
N HIS A 519 6.19 10.02 -9.70
CA HIS A 519 5.50 9.29 -10.75
C HIS A 519 5.25 10.11 -12.03
N ALA A 520 5.13 11.43 -11.95
CA ALA A 520 4.74 12.27 -13.08
C ALA A 520 5.86 12.32 -14.11
N GLY A 521 7.11 12.55 -13.67
CA GLY A 521 8.29 12.52 -14.52
C GLY A 521 8.46 11.18 -15.23
N LEU A 522 8.34 10.08 -14.49
CA LEU A 522 8.41 8.74 -15.08
C LEU A 522 7.26 8.45 -16.05
N GLN A 523 6.04 8.92 -15.75
CA GLN A 523 4.87 8.65 -16.59
C GLN A 523 4.97 9.42 -17.90
N ALA A 524 5.43 10.67 -17.87
CA ALA A 524 5.72 11.44 -19.08
C ALA A 524 6.80 10.74 -19.91
N ALA A 525 7.91 10.33 -19.28
CA ALA A 525 8.98 9.61 -19.97
C ALA A 525 8.49 8.30 -20.63
N ASP A 526 7.65 7.53 -19.95
CA ASP A 526 7.07 6.28 -20.47
C ASP A 526 6.12 6.54 -21.67
N MET A 527 5.32 7.62 -21.60
CA MET A 527 4.45 8.05 -22.70
C MET A 527 5.25 8.54 -23.92
N ILE A 528 6.30 9.32 -23.70
CA ILE A 528 7.20 9.79 -24.76
C ILE A 528 7.92 8.61 -25.40
N ALA A 529 8.51 7.72 -24.61
CA ALA A 529 9.21 6.55 -25.14
C ALA A 529 8.27 5.61 -25.93
N ALA A 530 6.96 5.61 -25.63
CA ALA A 530 5.98 4.78 -26.34
C ALA A 530 5.75 5.21 -27.78
N THR A 531 6.11 6.45 -28.15
CA THR A 531 6.03 6.95 -29.53
C THR A 531 7.21 6.48 -30.40
N GLY A 532 8.21 5.81 -29.80
CA GLY A 532 9.48 5.46 -30.44
C GLY A 532 10.54 6.55 -30.34
N ALA A 533 10.28 7.63 -29.59
CA ALA A 533 11.23 8.69 -29.33
C ALA A 533 12.45 8.20 -28.54
N LYS A 534 13.59 8.85 -28.77
CA LYS A 534 14.76 8.77 -27.90
C LYS A 534 14.53 9.63 -26.66
N VAL A 535 14.69 9.05 -25.48
CA VAL A 535 14.43 9.74 -24.20
C VAL A 535 15.67 9.69 -23.31
N GLU A 536 16.14 10.84 -22.85
CA GLU A 536 17.12 10.91 -21.75
C GLU A 536 16.42 11.49 -20.53
N ILE A 537 16.31 10.70 -19.46
CA ILE A 537 15.80 11.19 -18.18
C ILE A 537 17.00 11.63 -17.33
N VAL A 538 17.02 12.91 -16.98
CA VAL A 538 18.10 13.57 -16.25
C VAL A 538 17.60 14.00 -14.88
N THR A 539 18.34 13.67 -13.83
CA THR A 539 18.02 14.10 -12.46
C THR A 539 19.30 14.54 -11.73
N PRO A 540 19.25 15.56 -10.86
CA PRO A 540 20.40 15.93 -10.06
C PRO A 540 20.61 14.98 -8.89
N ASP A 541 19.61 14.15 -8.57
CA ASP A 541 19.68 13.20 -7.48
C ASP A 541 20.74 12.13 -7.72
N ARG A 542 21.26 11.58 -6.61
CA ARG A 542 22.18 10.44 -6.62
C ARG A 542 21.52 9.14 -7.11
N ALA A 543 20.19 9.09 -7.09
CA ALA A 543 19.40 7.96 -7.50
C ALA A 543 18.25 8.45 -8.37
N PHE A 544 17.89 7.64 -9.35
CA PHE A 544 16.78 7.93 -10.23
C PHE A 544 15.43 7.74 -9.53
N ALA A 545 14.51 8.69 -9.69
CA ALA A 545 13.14 8.67 -9.17
C ALA A 545 13.02 8.22 -7.69
N PRO A 546 13.67 8.93 -6.74
CA PRO A 546 13.74 8.53 -5.34
C PRO A 546 12.38 8.38 -4.65
N GLU A 547 11.32 9.04 -5.13
CA GLU A 547 9.98 8.96 -4.54
C GLU A 547 9.16 7.77 -5.07
N VAL A 548 9.65 7.06 -6.11
CA VAL A 548 8.98 5.89 -6.68
C VAL A 548 9.62 4.60 -6.18
N MET A 549 8.92 3.91 -5.28
CA MET A 549 9.45 2.69 -4.67
C MET A 549 9.48 1.49 -5.62
N ALA A 550 10.33 0.52 -5.25
CA ALA A 550 10.63 -0.73 -5.93
C ALA A 550 9.48 -1.32 -6.77
N MET A 551 8.34 -1.63 -6.15
CA MET A 551 7.24 -2.32 -6.84
C MET A 551 6.53 -1.45 -7.87
N ASN A 552 6.42 -0.15 -7.61
CA ASN A 552 5.89 0.82 -8.56
C ASN A 552 6.90 1.17 -9.66
N LEU A 553 8.21 1.09 -9.38
CA LEU A 553 9.29 1.32 -10.33
C LEU A 553 9.39 0.18 -11.37
N VAL A 554 9.15 -1.06 -10.97
CA VAL A 554 9.30 -2.25 -11.83
C VAL A 554 8.54 -2.15 -13.17
N PRO A 555 7.24 -1.80 -13.23
CA PRO A 555 6.55 -1.63 -14.51
C PRO A 555 7.14 -0.53 -15.40
N TYR A 556 7.64 0.57 -14.82
CA TYR A 556 8.35 1.60 -15.61
C TYR A 556 9.61 1.02 -16.22
N MET A 557 10.43 0.31 -15.45
CA MET A 557 11.69 -0.27 -15.94
C MET A 557 11.44 -1.32 -17.02
N ARG A 558 10.44 -2.18 -16.85
CA ARG A 558 10.02 -3.16 -17.88
C ARG A 558 9.62 -2.49 -19.20
N SER A 559 9.06 -1.28 -19.15
CA SER A 559 8.67 -0.51 -20.33
C SER A 559 9.88 0.24 -20.94
N LEU A 560 10.55 1.06 -20.14
CA LEU A 560 11.60 1.98 -20.56
C LEU A 560 12.88 1.26 -21.03
N GLN A 561 13.32 0.22 -20.34
CA GLN A 561 14.57 -0.48 -20.68
C GLN A 561 14.52 -1.23 -22.02
N ARG A 562 13.32 -1.45 -22.58
CA ARG A 562 13.14 -2.06 -23.90
C ARG A 562 13.14 -1.03 -25.04
N ARG A 563 13.30 0.25 -24.72
CA ARG A 563 13.19 1.40 -25.63
C ARG A 563 14.49 2.20 -25.60
N ASP A 564 14.63 3.18 -26.50
CA ASP A 564 15.79 4.08 -26.53
C ASP A 564 15.70 5.10 -25.38
N THR A 565 15.89 4.61 -24.15
CA THR A 565 15.83 5.41 -22.92
C THR A 565 17.17 5.37 -22.21
N THR A 566 17.72 6.55 -21.91
CA THR A 566 18.93 6.75 -21.12
C THR A 566 18.57 7.35 -19.77
N PHE A 567 19.21 6.85 -18.70
CA PHE A 567 19.05 7.36 -17.34
C PHE A 567 20.35 8.06 -16.91
N THR A 568 20.27 9.37 -16.65
CA THR A 568 21.41 10.22 -16.31
C THR A 568 21.20 10.84 -14.93
N VAL A 569 21.83 10.28 -13.90
CA VAL A 569 21.77 10.76 -12.50
C VAL A 569 22.90 11.75 -12.21
N THR A 570 22.79 12.54 -11.14
CA THR A 570 23.79 13.52 -10.68
C THR A 570 24.06 14.70 -11.62
N TRP A 571 23.12 15.02 -12.51
CA TRP A 571 23.20 16.16 -13.43
C TRP A 571 21.97 17.07 -13.30
N ARG A 572 22.21 18.38 -13.22
CA ARG A 572 21.17 19.40 -13.14
C ARG A 572 21.02 20.10 -14.48
N LEU A 573 19.80 20.27 -14.97
CA LEU A 573 19.53 21.15 -16.10
C LEU A 573 19.68 22.62 -15.66
N LYS A 574 20.57 23.38 -16.30
CA LYS A 574 20.89 24.77 -15.92
C LYS A 574 20.25 25.79 -16.87
N THR A 575 20.37 25.57 -18.17
CA THR A 575 19.82 26.45 -19.21
C THR A 575 19.32 25.65 -20.41
N VAL A 576 18.38 26.24 -21.15
CA VAL A 576 17.93 25.76 -22.46
C VAL A 576 18.01 26.92 -23.45
N GLU A 577 18.59 26.68 -24.63
CA GLU A 577 18.75 27.69 -25.68
C GLU A 577 18.22 27.15 -27.01
N ARG A 578 17.64 28.01 -27.84
CA ARG A 578 17.17 27.64 -29.17
C ARG A 578 18.29 27.77 -30.20
N GLN A 579 18.58 26.71 -30.94
CA GLN A 579 19.53 26.70 -32.05
C GLN A 579 18.86 26.15 -33.31
N GLY A 580 18.38 27.06 -34.17
CA GLY A 580 17.57 26.68 -35.33
C GLY A 580 16.27 25.99 -34.90
N ASN A 581 16.03 24.79 -35.42
CA ASN A 581 14.85 23.97 -35.09
C ASN A 581 15.07 23.05 -33.88
N GLN A 582 16.22 23.16 -33.20
CA GLN A 582 16.58 22.33 -32.05
C GLN A 582 16.76 23.18 -30.79
N LEU A 583 16.82 22.49 -29.65
CA LEU A 583 17.14 23.03 -28.35
C LEU A 583 18.50 22.49 -27.89
N VAL A 584 19.29 23.34 -27.26
CA VAL A 584 20.53 22.97 -26.58
C VAL A 584 20.29 23.09 -25.08
N ALA A 585 20.19 21.95 -24.41
CA ALA A 585 20.09 21.85 -22.96
C ALA A 585 21.49 21.74 -22.34
N THR A 586 21.83 22.67 -21.44
CA THR A 586 23.11 22.65 -20.71
C THR A 586 22.91 22.00 -19.35
N LEU A 587 23.56 20.86 -19.15
CA LEU A 587 23.63 20.16 -17.87
C LEU A 587 24.86 20.62 -17.09
N GLY A 588 24.69 20.86 -15.79
CA GLY A 588 25.76 21.10 -14.82
C GLY A 588 25.80 20.04 -13.73
N SER A 589 26.82 20.07 -12.88
CA SER A 589 26.95 19.19 -11.72
C SER A 589 26.90 19.97 -10.42
N ASP A 590 26.21 19.45 -9.42
CA ASP A 590 26.25 20.00 -8.06
C ASP A 590 27.52 19.55 -7.29
N TYR A 591 28.37 18.72 -7.92
CA TYR A 591 29.62 18.19 -7.36
C TYR A 591 30.90 18.86 -7.92
N GLY A 592 30.78 19.82 -8.84
CA GLY A 592 31.92 20.56 -9.40
C GLY A 592 31.59 21.28 -10.71
N ASP A 593 32.60 21.88 -11.34
CA ASP A 593 32.44 22.81 -12.48
C ASP A 593 32.22 22.13 -13.84
N MET A 594 31.77 20.88 -13.84
CA MET A 594 31.53 20.11 -15.06
C MET A 594 30.22 20.50 -15.73
N THR A 595 30.27 20.74 -17.04
CA THR A 595 29.10 21.01 -17.87
C THR A 595 29.06 20.09 -19.09
N ARG A 596 27.85 19.79 -19.58
CA ARG A 596 27.61 19.00 -20.78
C ARG A 596 26.41 19.54 -21.57
N GLY A 597 26.56 19.70 -22.87
CA GLY A 597 25.45 20.02 -23.77
C GLY A 597 24.66 18.79 -24.21
N ARG A 598 23.37 18.98 -24.48
CA ARG A 598 22.48 18.03 -25.16
C ARG A 598 21.71 18.76 -26.24
N VAL A 599 21.75 18.24 -27.46
CA VAL A 599 20.92 18.73 -28.56
C VAL A 599 19.68 17.85 -28.65
N VAL A 600 18.51 18.45 -28.46
CA VAL A 600 17.20 17.77 -28.38
C VAL A 600 16.15 18.58 -29.15
N ASP A 601 15.00 17.98 -29.45
CA ASP A 601 13.87 18.71 -30.05
C ASP A 601 12.85 19.19 -29.01
N GLN A 602 12.88 18.61 -27.80
CA GLN A 602 12.00 18.96 -26.70
C GLN A 602 12.70 18.77 -25.34
N VAL A 603 12.41 19.68 -24.41
CA VAL A 603 12.79 19.57 -23.00
C VAL A 603 11.51 19.56 -22.16
N VAL A 604 11.38 18.54 -21.32
CA VAL A 604 10.25 18.34 -20.40
C VAL A 604 10.76 18.52 -18.97
N VAL A 605 10.11 19.36 -18.17
CA VAL A 605 10.48 19.61 -16.77
C VAL A 605 9.46 19.00 -15.82
N ASN A 606 9.95 18.25 -14.82
CA ASN A 606 9.18 17.78 -13.68
C ASN A 606 9.81 18.29 -12.38
N HIS A 607 9.18 19.28 -11.75
CA HIS A 607 9.67 19.92 -10.54
C HIS A 607 8.51 20.26 -9.57
N GLY A 608 7.55 19.34 -9.45
CA GLY A 608 6.41 19.50 -8.55
C GLY A 608 5.47 20.65 -8.95
N THR A 609 4.73 21.16 -7.96
CA THR A 609 3.67 22.15 -8.19
C THR A 609 3.75 23.35 -7.27
N ARG A 610 3.34 24.53 -7.77
CA ARG A 610 3.04 25.71 -6.94
C ARG A 610 1.55 25.72 -6.56
N PRO A 611 1.19 26.00 -5.29
CA PRO A 611 -0.20 26.10 -4.89
C PRO A 611 -0.97 27.17 -5.66
N LEU A 612 -2.25 26.90 -5.95
CA LEU A 612 -3.20 27.89 -6.48
C LEU A 612 -3.98 28.52 -5.32
N ASP A 613 -3.44 29.58 -4.69
CA ASP A 613 -3.94 30.09 -3.42
C ASP A 613 -4.46 31.54 -3.44
N GLU A 614 -4.58 32.14 -4.63
CA GLU A 614 -5.07 33.51 -4.82
C GLU A 614 -6.43 33.74 -4.15
N VAL A 615 -7.44 32.91 -4.48
CA VAL A 615 -8.79 33.03 -3.90
C VAL A 615 -8.81 32.86 -2.37
N TYR A 616 -7.87 32.10 -1.81
CA TYR A 616 -7.73 32.00 -0.35
C TYR A 616 -7.28 33.34 0.24
N PHE A 617 -6.33 34.02 -0.37
CA PHE A 617 -5.86 35.32 0.12
C PHE A 617 -6.90 36.43 -0.06
N ASP A 618 -7.71 36.38 -1.12
CA ASP A 618 -8.83 37.30 -1.31
C ASP A 618 -9.89 37.17 -0.20
N LEU A 619 -10.11 35.95 0.30
CA LEU A 619 -11.08 35.66 1.37
C LEU A 619 -10.53 35.87 2.78
N LYS A 620 -9.20 35.87 2.95
CA LYS A 620 -8.56 35.75 4.27
C LYS A 620 -8.99 36.83 5.25
N ALA A 621 -9.01 38.09 4.82
CA ALA A 621 -9.39 39.23 5.65
C ALA A 621 -10.88 39.22 6.07
N LEU A 622 -11.73 38.51 5.32
CA LEU A 622 -13.17 38.41 5.57
C LEU A 622 -13.55 37.24 6.48
N SER A 623 -12.59 36.36 6.79
CA SER A 623 -12.81 35.15 7.59
C SER A 623 -12.64 35.41 9.08
N ALA A 624 -13.42 34.70 9.90
CA ALA A 624 -13.40 34.80 11.36
C ALA A 624 -12.08 34.31 11.96
N ASN A 625 -11.46 33.28 11.38
CA ASN A 625 -10.17 32.75 11.84
C ASN A 625 -8.96 33.41 11.17
N GLY A 626 -9.15 34.35 10.23
CA GLY A 626 -8.05 34.93 9.45
C GLY A 626 -7.28 33.90 8.62
N GLY A 627 -7.92 32.77 8.27
CA GLY A 627 -7.29 31.62 7.63
C GLY A 627 -6.36 30.79 8.54
N GLU A 628 -6.35 31.05 9.84
CA GLU A 628 -5.49 30.33 10.79
C GLU A 628 -5.93 28.88 10.99
N VAL A 629 -4.93 28.00 11.04
CA VAL A 629 -5.06 26.60 11.41
C VAL A 629 -4.25 26.38 12.67
N ASP A 630 -4.94 25.99 13.74
CA ASP A 630 -4.30 25.51 14.96
C ASP A 630 -3.73 24.12 14.68
N TYR A 631 -2.41 24.06 14.46
CA TYR A 631 -1.72 22.81 14.17
C TYR A 631 -1.70 21.85 15.36
N GLU A 632 -1.72 22.33 16.60
CA GLU A 632 -1.78 21.45 17.78
C GLU A 632 -3.12 20.73 17.79
N ALA A 633 -4.22 21.48 17.63
CA ALA A 633 -5.55 20.91 17.52
C ALA A 633 -5.67 19.98 16.31
N LEU A 634 -5.18 20.38 15.13
CA LEU A 634 -5.25 19.57 13.91
C LEU A 634 -4.44 18.26 14.01
N ALA A 635 -3.28 18.29 14.68
CA ALA A 635 -2.41 17.13 14.84
C ALA A 635 -2.94 16.15 15.90
N THR A 636 -3.59 16.65 16.94
CA THR A 636 -4.17 15.85 18.03
C THR A 636 -5.65 15.47 17.78
N GLY A 637 -6.21 15.86 16.63
CA GLY A 637 -7.56 15.51 16.21
C GLY A 637 -8.67 16.28 16.93
N GLN A 638 -8.35 17.46 17.48
CA GLN A 638 -9.27 18.38 18.14
C GLN A 638 -9.91 19.37 17.13
N PRO A 639 -11.14 19.84 17.40
CA PRO A 639 -11.81 20.82 16.55
C PRO A 639 -11.03 22.14 16.47
N GLN A 640 -11.02 22.76 15.30
CA GLN A 640 -10.49 24.11 15.12
C GLN A 640 -11.42 25.14 15.77
N GLN A 641 -10.91 26.05 16.61
CA GLN A 641 -11.73 27.03 17.36
C GLN A 641 -11.26 28.48 17.18
N VAL A 642 -10.19 28.73 16.41
CA VAL A 642 -9.62 30.07 16.24
C VAL A 642 -10.66 31.02 15.64
N ALA A 643 -10.85 32.17 16.29
CA ALA A 643 -11.68 33.27 15.81
C ALA A 643 -11.03 34.61 16.22
N LYS A 644 -10.23 35.19 15.31
CA LYS A 644 -9.46 36.43 15.52
C LYS A 644 -10.14 37.67 14.97
N ASN A 645 -11.04 37.50 14.00
CA ASN A 645 -11.78 38.59 13.37
C ASN A 645 -13.24 38.54 13.82
N PRO A 646 -13.71 39.46 14.67
CA PRO A 646 -15.10 39.48 15.14
C PRO A 646 -16.11 39.81 14.03
N ASP A 647 -15.67 40.47 12.95
CA ASP A 647 -16.52 40.83 11.81
C ASP A 647 -16.56 39.73 10.74
N GLY A 648 -15.77 38.66 10.93
CA GLY A 648 -15.68 37.55 9.98
C GLY A 648 -16.95 36.70 9.97
N ARG A 649 -17.49 36.44 8.77
CA ARG A 649 -18.79 35.76 8.60
C ARG A 649 -18.72 34.24 8.42
N PHE A 650 -17.53 33.71 8.16
CA PHE A 650 -17.24 32.30 7.92
C PHE A 650 -15.83 31.97 8.42
N ARG A 651 -15.51 30.69 8.64
CA ARG A 651 -14.10 30.27 8.81
C ARG A 651 -13.54 29.79 7.48
N LEU A 652 -12.25 30.04 7.29
CA LEU A 652 -11.55 29.76 6.04
C LEU A 652 -10.43 28.76 6.30
N PHE A 653 -10.39 27.71 5.48
CA PHE A 653 -9.33 26.71 5.50
C PHE A 653 -8.81 26.45 4.10
N ARG A 654 -7.55 26.04 4.02
CA ARG A 654 -6.91 25.57 2.79
C ARG A 654 -6.41 24.14 3.04
N ILE A 655 -6.63 23.24 2.10
CA ILE A 655 -6.29 21.81 2.26
C ILE A 655 -5.64 21.22 1.01
N GLY A 656 -4.89 20.12 1.18
CA GLY A 656 -4.23 19.43 0.07
C GLY A 656 -3.13 20.27 -0.57
N ASP A 657 -2.98 20.15 -1.90
CA ASP A 657 -1.89 20.82 -2.63
C ASP A 657 -2.11 22.34 -2.77
N ALA A 658 -3.32 22.82 -2.48
CA ALA A 658 -3.56 24.25 -2.31
C ALA A 658 -2.77 24.82 -1.12
N VAL A 659 -2.36 23.99 -0.15
CA VAL A 659 -1.46 24.40 0.94
C VAL A 659 -0.01 24.30 0.52
N ALA A 660 0.38 23.10 0.10
CA ALA A 660 1.72 22.73 -0.33
C ALA A 660 1.64 21.37 -1.02
N ALA A 661 2.41 21.22 -2.09
CA ALA A 661 2.54 19.97 -2.85
C ALA A 661 2.96 18.82 -1.92
N ARG A 662 2.11 17.79 -1.81
CA ARG A 662 2.40 16.57 -1.05
C ARG A 662 1.99 15.35 -1.88
N ASN A 663 1.05 14.55 -1.39
CA ASN A 663 0.52 13.39 -2.10
C ASN A 663 -0.99 13.26 -1.89
N THR A 664 -1.62 12.39 -2.68
CA THR A 664 -3.06 12.12 -2.62
C THR A 664 -3.54 11.75 -1.22
N HIS A 665 -2.76 10.95 -0.45
CA HIS A 665 -3.14 10.57 0.91
C HIS A 665 -3.18 11.79 1.83
N ALA A 666 -2.17 12.66 1.78
CA ALA A 666 -2.12 13.87 2.60
C ALA A 666 -3.30 14.81 2.29
N ALA A 667 -3.63 14.97 1.00
CA ALA A 667 -4.77 15.77 0.55
C ALA A 667 -6.11 15.26 1.10
N ILE A 668 -6.33 13.94 1.06
CA ILE A 668 -7.53 13.29 1.60
C ILE A 668 -7.53 13.31 3.13
N TYR A 669 -6.37 13.14 3.77
CA TYR A 669 -6.23 13.15 5.22
C TYR A 669 -6.52 14.54 5.82
N ASP A 670 -6.03 15.62 5.18
CA ASP A 670 -6.38 16.98 5.56
C ASP A 670 -7.88 17.20 5.59
N ALA A 671 -8.57 16.75 4.55
CA ALA A 671 -10.02 16.84 4.47
C ALA A 671 -10.70 16.07 5.60
N LEU A 672 -10.36 14.79 5.81
CA LEU A 672 -10.98 14.01 6.88
C LEU A 672 -10.76 14.63 8.26
N ARG A 673 -9.51 14.94 8.61
CA ARG A 673 -9.15 15.39 9.96
C ARG A 673 -9.71 16.76 10.31
N LEU A 674 -9.89 17.63 9.30
CA LEU A 674 -10.53 18.93 9.48
C LEU A 674 -12.06 18.79 9.56
N VAL A 675 -12.66 18.06 8.60
CA VAL A 675 -14.10 18.10 8.36
C VAL A 675 -14.87 17.17 9.30
N LYS A 676 -14.24 16.14 9.87
CA LYS A 676 -14.89 15.21 10.82
C LYS A 676 -15.48 15.92 12.05
N ASP A 677 -15.03 17.13 12.36
CA ASP A 677 -15.42 17.89 13.55
C ASP A 677 -16.18 19.20 13.22
N LEU A 678 -16.51 19.47 11.95
CA LEU A 678 -17.19 20.72 11.55
C LEU A 678 -18.64 20.81 12.03
#